data_AF-T0TM40-F1
#
_entry.id   AF-T0TM40-F1
#
_cell.length_a   1.000
_cell.length_b   1.000
_cell.length_c   1.000
_cell.angle_alpha   90.00
_cell.angle_beta   90.00
_cell.angle_gamma   90.00
#
_symmetry.space_group_name_H-M   'P 1'
#
loop_
_entity.id
_entity.type
_entity.pdbx_description
1 polymer ?
#
loop_
_entity_poly.entity_id
_entity_poly.type
_entity_poly.pdbx_seq_one_letter_code
_entity_poly.pdbx_strand_id
1 'polypeptide(L)'
;MTINQLLQKLESTSPILQANFGIERESLRVDRQGQLAHTPHPSCLGARSFHPYIQTDFCEFQMELITPVAKSTTEARRLLGAITDVAGRSISQDEVLWPLSMPPRIKAQEIQVAQLENEFERHYRNYLAEKYGTKLQAISGIHYNMELGKDLVEALFQESNQTDMIAFKNALYLKLAQNYLRYRWVITYLFGAAPIAEQGFFDQEVPEPVRSFRNSDHGYVNKEEIQVSFDNLEDYVSDIETYIANGDLIAEKEFYSAVRFRGQKANRSFLDKGITYLEFRNFDLNPFERIGISQTTMDTVHLLILAFLWLDSPENVDQVLAQGHALNEKIALSHPLEPLPDQAMAETKDIIKALDQLVQHFGLGDYHQDLVKQVKATFADPKQTLSAQLLPYIKDKSLADFALNKALAYQDYDWTAHYALKGYEEMELSTQMLLFDAIQKGINFDILDEQDQFLKLWHKDHVEYVKNGNMTSKDNYVVPLAMANKTVTKKILANAGFPVPAGDEFTSLEQGLAYYPLIKNKQIVVKPKSTNFGLGISIFQEPASLENYQKALEIAFAEDTAVLVEEFIPGTEYRFFILDGHCEAVLLRVAANVVGDGKHTIRELVAQKNVNPLRGHDHRSPLEIIALGDIEQLMLAQQGYTPDDVLPDGKKVNLRRNSNISTGGDSIDVTETMDSSYQELAAAMATSMGAWACGVDLIIPDETQIASKENPHCTCIELNFNPSMYMHTYCAEGPGQAITPKILDKLFPELVALKHQN
;
A
#
# COMPACT_ATOMS: atom_id res chain seq x y z
N MET A 1 9.32 20.06 36.57
CA MET A 1 8.80 21.24 35.85
C MET A 1 7.34 20.95 35.54
N THR A 2 6.39 21.82 35.93
CA THR A 2 4.95 21.56 35.71
C THR A 2 4.44 22.39 34.53
N ILE A 3 3.93 21.72 33.50
CA ILE A 3 3.44 22.36 32.27
C ILE A 3 1.91 22.29 32.25
N ASN A 4 1.25 23.28 32.85
CA ASN A 4 -0.22 23.32 32.93
C ASN A 4 -0.78 24.47 32.08
N GLN A 5 -1.97 24.23 31.53
CA GLN A 5 -2.77 25.24 30.84
C GLN A 5 -2.11 25.93 29.62
N LEU A 6 -1.11 25.33 28.96
CA LEU A 6 -0.43 25.96 27.82
C LEU A 6 -1.27 25.94 26.54
N LEU A 7 -1.93 24.83 26.23
CA LEU A 7 -2.78 24.72 25.02
C LEU A 7 -3.89 25.77 25.02
N GLN A 8 -4.43 26.08 26.18
CA GLN A 8 -5.50 27.05 26.42
C GLN A 8 -5.07 28.49 26.11
N LYS A 9 -3.76 28.77 26.13
CA LYS A 9 -3.20 30.11 25.89
C LYS A 9 -2.83 30.33 24.43
N LEU A 10 -2.71 29.26 23.65
CA LEU A 10 -2.44 29.36 22.22
C LEU A 10 -3.62 30.02 21.49
N GLU A 11 -3.32 30.71 20.39
CA GLU A 11 -4.34 31.24 19.49
C GLU A 11 -5.16 30.10 18.87
N SER A 12 -6.44 30.36 18.59
CA SER A 12 -7.35 29.37 17.98
C SER A 12 -6.91 28.89 16.59
N THR A 13 -6.07 29.68 15.91
CA THR A 13 -5.47 29.38 14.60
C THR A 13 -4.22 28.49 14.69
N SER A 14 -3.73 28.19 15.89
CA SER A 14 -2.54 27.34 16.07
C SER A 14 -2.80 25.92 15.55
N PRO A 15 -1.77 25.24 15.01
CA PRO A 15 -1.94 23.96 14.33
C PRO A 15 -2.07 22.79 15.32
N ILE A 16 -3.14 22.76 16.12
CA ILE A 16 -3.35 21.80 17.21
C ILE A 16 -3.34 20.33 16.75
N LEU A 17 -3.77 20.07 15.52
CA LEU A 17 -3.81 18.73 14.94
C LEU A 17 -2.51 18.33 14.22
N GLN A 18 -1.52 19.21 14.16
CA GLN A 18 -0.25 18.88 13.51
C GLN A 18 0.49 17.84 14.37
N ALA A 19 0.77 16.69 13.76
CA ALA A 19 1.48 15.60 14.38
C ALA A 19 2.07 14.67 13.31
N ASN A 20 3.03 13.84 13.69
CA ASN A 20 3.43 12.68 12.90
C ASN A 20 2.89 11.40 13.55
N PHE A 21 2.50 10.43 12.72
CA PHE A 21 1.90 9.17 13.14
C PHE A 21 2.68 7.99 12.60
N GLY A 22 2.76 6.92 13.38
CA GLY A 22 3.22 5.60 12.92
C GLY A 22 2.36 4.53 13.54
N ILE A 23 2.13 3.43 12.84
CA ILE A 23 1.32 2.31 13.33
C ILE A 23 2.13 1.02 13.18
N GLU A 24 2.15 0.25 14.24
CA GLU A 24 2.66 -1.12 14.23
C GLU A 24 1.47 -2.04 14.51
N ARG A 25 1.30 -3.09 13.71
CA ARG A 25 0.20 -4.05 13.84
C ARG A 25 0.76 -5.45 13.82
N GLU A 26 0.55 -6.16 14.91
CA GLU A 26 0.88 -7.58 15.02
C GLU A 26 -0.33 -8.43 14.64
N SER A 27 -0.11 -9.56 13.98
CA SER A 27 -1.15 -10.54 13.70
C SER A 27 -0.54 -11.92 13.48
N LEU A 28 -1.25 -12.96 13.90
CA LEU A 28 -0.82 -14.34 13.73
C LEU A 28 -1.21 -14.84 12.35
N ARG A 29 -0.28 -15.51 11.66
CA ARG A 29 -0.59 -16.37 10.52
C ARG A 29 -1.22 -17.66 11.04
N VAL A 30 -2.39 -18.00 10.52
CA VAL A 30 -3.09 -19.25 10.80
C VAL A 30 -3.46 -19.91 9.48
N ASP A 31 -3.67 -21.22 9.48
CA ASP A 31 -4.21 -21.91 8.31
C ASP A 31 -5.70 -21.59 8.07
N ARG A 32 -6.26 -22.02 6.95
CA ARG A 32 -7.69 -21.85 6.62
C ARG A 32 -8.64 -22.64 7.55
N GLN A 33 -8.13 -23.36 8.56
CA GLN A 33 -8.89 -24.02 9.63
C GLN A 33 -8.71 -23.32 10.99
N GLY A 34 -7.98 -22.19 11.04
CA GLY A 34 -7.75 -21.41 12.24
C GLY A 34 -6.71 -21.99 13.19
N GLN A 35 -5.87 -22.93 12.76
CA GLN A 35 -4.72 -23.41 13.51
C GLN A 35 -3.48 -22.56 13.20
N LEU A 36 -2.53 -22.45 14.14
CA LEU A 36 -1.31 -21.68 13.91
C LEU A 36 -0.53 -22.18 12.68
N ALA A 37 0.00 -21.24 11.90
CA ALA A 37 0.90 -21.59 10.82
C ALA A 37 2.22 -22.16 11.37
N HIS A 38 2.67 -23.27 10.80
CA HIS A 38 3.96 -23.91 11.11
C HIS A 38 5.00 -23.73 10.01
N THR A 39 4.72 -22.84 9.06
CA THR A 39 5.56 -22.50 7.92
C THR A 39 6.54 -21.38 8.29
N PRO A 40 7.72 -21.31 7.66
CA PRO A 40 8.67 -20.22 7.86
C PRO A 40 8.09 -18.88 7.37
N HIS A 41 8.74 -17.78 7.74
CA HIS A 41 8.45 -16.47 7.16
C HIS A 41 8.47 -16.53 5.61
N PRO A 42 7.49 -15.93 4.90
CA PRO A 42 7.41 -16.04 3.45
C PRO A 42 8.67 -15.61 2.71
N SER A 43 9.18 -16.47 1.82
CA SER A 43 10.46 -16.24 1.10
C SER A 43 10.38 -15.18 0.00
N CYS A 44 9.17 -14.81 -0.44
CA CYS A 44 8.95 -13.71 -1.36
C CYS A 44 9.22 -12.34 -0.71
N LEU A 45 9.06 -12.23 0.61
CA LEU A 45 9.33 -11.00 1.37
C LEU A 45 10.82 -10.69 1.41
N GLY A 46 11.15 -9.40 1.55
CA GLY A 46 12.50 -8.94 1.82
C GLY A 46 13.06 -9.51 3.14
N ALA A 47 14.38 -9.51 3.30
CA ALA A 47 14.98 -10.06 4.51
C ALA A 47 14.63 -9.22 5.75
N ARG A 48 14.23 -9.90 6.83
CA ARG A 48 13.91 -9.30 8.13
C ARG A 48 15.04 -8.45 8.71
N SER A 49 16.29 -8.63 8.27
CA SER A 49 17.44 -7.84 8.71
C SER A 49 17.39 -6.38 8.27
N PHE A 50 16.62 -6.06 7.22
CA PHE A 50 16.47 -4.69 6.72
C PHE A 50 15.03 -4.26 6.41
N HIS A 51 14.08 -5.20 6.35
CA HIS A 51 12.71 -4.91 5.90
C HIS A 51 12.02 -3.92 6.86
N PRO A 52 11.65 -2.70 6.40
CA PRO A 52 11.10 -1.67 7.28
C PRO A 52 9.61 -1.88 7.59
N TYR A 53 8.89 -2.62 6.74
CA TYR A 53 7.41 -2.71 6.80
C TYR A 53 6.82 -4.03 7.29
N ILE A 54 7.43 -5.17 6.98
CA ILE A 54 6.88 -6.49 7.27
C ILE A 54 7.99 -7.28 7.97
N GLN A 55 7.76 -7.56 9.23
CA GLN A 55 8.68 -8.29 10.09
C GLN A 55 7.94 -9.41 10.84
N THR A 56 8.58 -9.95 11.86
CA THR A 56 8.00 -10.86 12.84
C THR A 56 8.34 -10.34 14.21
N ASP A 57 7.35 -10.26 15.11
CA ASP A 57 7.58 -9.85 16.48
C ASP A 57 8.25 -10.99 17.28
N PHE A 58 7.53 -11.69 18.14
CA PHE A 58 8.13 -12.76 18.96
C PHE A 58 8.17 -14.11 18.24
N CYS A 59 7.04 -14.54 17.67
CA CYS A 59 6.89 -15.86 17.04
C CYS A 59 7.14 -15.82 15.53
N GLU A 60 7.59 -16.93 14.93
CA GLU A 60 7.78 -17.04 13.47
C GLU A 60 6.48 -16.84 12.65
N PHE A 61 5.33 -17.18 13.24
CA PHE A 61 4.01 -16.96 12.64
C PHE A 61 3.38 -15.61 13.04
N GLN A 62 3.98 -14.84 13.95
CA GLN A 62 3.45 -13.55 14.40
C GLN A 62 4.03 -12.42 13.56
N MET A 63 3.31 -12.11 12.48
CA MET A 63 3.70 -11.07 11.54
C MET A 63 3.49 -9.68 12.15
N GLU A 64 4.48 -8.82 12.00
CA GLU A 64 4.43 -7.43 12.45
C GLU A 64 4.48 -6.50 11.23
N LEU A 65 3.47 -5.64 11.10
CA LEU A 65 3.32 -4.68 10.03
C LEU A 65 3.59 -3.28 10.55
N ILE A 66 4.61 -2.60 10.03
CA ILE A 66 5.13 -1.33 10.53
C ILE A 66 4.97 -0.27 9.43
N THR A 67 4.22 0.80 9.69
CA THR A 67 4.10 1.89 8.71
C THR A 67 5.32 2.79 8.74
N PRO A 68 5.70 3.41 7.60
CA PRO A 68 6.45 4.65 7.62
C PRO A 68 5.79 5.72 8.50
N VAL A 69 6.55 6.75 8.83
CA VAL A 69 6.03 7.94 9.49
C VAL A 69 5.12 8.71 8.53
N ALA A 70 3.90 8.99 8.95
CA ALA A 70 2.88 9.72 8.22
C ALA A 70 2.59 11.09 8.86
N LYS A 71 2.11 12.05 8.07
CA LYS A 71 1.74 13.41 8.51
C LYS A 71 0.28 13.54 8.95
N SER A 72 -0.51 12.49 8.77
CA SER A 72 -1.89 12.40 9.23
C SER A 72 -2.26 10.98 9.59
N THR A 73 -3.31 10.83 10.40
CA THR A 73 -3.93 9.52 10.70
C THR A 73 -4.45 8.84 9.44
N THR A 74 -5.02 9.60 8.49
CA THR A 74 -5.49 9.11 7.19
C THR A 74 -4.36 8.50 6.38
N GLU A 75 -3.22 9.18 6.30
CA GLU A 75 -2.03 8.67 5.60
C GLU A 75 -1.44 7.44 6.30
N ALA A 76 -1.33 7.45 7.63
CA ALA A 76 -0.88 6.28 8.39
C ALA A 76 -1.79 5.06 8.14
N ARG A 77 -3.12 5.27 8.15
CA ARG A 77 -4.10 4.21 7.88
C ARG A 77 -4.00 3.70 6.44
N ARG A 78 -3.79 4.59 5.48
CA ARG A 78 -3.59 4.26 4.06
C ARG A 78 -2.34 3.39 3.87
N LEU A 79 -1.22 3.78 4.47
CA LEU A 79 0.03 3.01 4.47
C LEU A 79 -0.17 1.62 5.11
N LEU A 80 -0.82 1.55 6.26
CA LEU A 80 -1.15 0.26 6.90
C LEU A 80 -2.03 -0.61 6.00
N GLY A 81 -2.96 -0.01 5.26
CA GLY A 81 -3.78 -0.68 4.25
C GLY A 81 -2.94 -1.33 3.16
N ALA A 82 -2.04 -0.58 2.54
CA ALA A 82 -1.14 -1.09 1.50
C ALA A 82 -0.21 -2.19 2.03
N ILE A 83 0.37 -2.01 3.22
CA ILE A 83 1.26 -3.00 3.84
C ILE A 83 0.48 -4.27 4.20
N THR A 84 -0.75 -4.15 4.72
CA THR A 84 -1.60 -5.31 5.01
C THR A 84 -1.99 -6.04 3.73
N ASP A 85 -2.29 -5.33 2.64
CA ASP A 85 -2.58 -5.93 1.34
C ASP A 85 -1.35 -6.70 0.79
N VAL A 86 -0.16 -6.09 0.85
CA VAL A 86 1.09 -6.75 0.46
C VAL A 86 1.36 -7.99 1.30
N ALA A 87 1.20 -7.90 2.63
CA ALA A 87 1.35 -9.04 3.53
C ALA A 87 0.35 -10.16 3.21
N GLY A 88 -0.94 -9.82 3.07
CA GLY A 88 -2.01 -10.78 2.76
C GLY A 88 -1.85 -11.49 1.42
N ARG A 89 -1.28 -10.82 0.42
CA ARG A 89 -0.95 -11.41 -0.90
C ARG A 89 0.41 -12.10 -0.94
N SER A 90 1.26 -11.94 0.08
CA SER A 90 2.59 -12.54 0.17
C SER A 90 2.65 -13.79 1.05
N ILE A 91 1.69 -14.00 1.95
CA ILE A 91 1.56 -15.25 2.69
C ILE A 91 1.07 -16.40 1.79
N SER A 92 1.21 -17.64 2.27
CA SER A 92 0.67 -18.81 1.57
C SER A 92 -0.84 -18.67 1.35
N GLN A 93 -1.36 -19.17 0.22
CA GLN A 93 -2.81 -19.20 -0.04
C GLN A 93 -3.58 -20.08 0.96
N ASP A 94 -2.86 -20.98 1.63
CA ASP A 94 -3.39 -21.84 2.70
C ASP A 94 -3.39 -21.16 4.08
N GLU A 95 -2.91 -19.92 4.17
CA GLU A 95 -2.82 -19.15 5.41
C GLU A 95 -3.65 -17.87 5.33
N VAL A 96 -4.07 -17.36 6.49
CA VAL A 96 -4.76 -16.08 6.67
C VAL A 96 -4.18 -15.34 7.88
N LEU A 97 -4.41 -14.03 7.95
CA LEU A 97 -4.06 -13.21 9.11
C LEU A 97 -5.19 -13.21 10.15
N TRP A 98 -4.85 -13.59 11.38
CA TRP A 98 -5.78 -13.67 12.50
C TRP A 98 -6.21 -12.27 12.98
N PRO A 99 -7.52 -11.98 13.07
CA PRO A 99 -8.02 -10.62 13.30
C PRO A 99 -8.18 -10.24 14.78
N LEU A 100 -7.97 -11.17 15.72
CA LEU A 100 -8.13 -10.92 17.16
C LEU A 100 -6.78 -10.77 17.85
N SER A 101 -6.76 -9.95 18.91
CA SER A 101 -5.59 -9.82 19.80
C SER A 101 -5.27 -11.11 20.54
N MET A 102 -6.33 -11.80 20.99
CA MET A 102 -6.19 -13.11 21.63
C MET A 102 -5.95 -14.17 20.55
N PRO A 103 -4.97 -15.05 20.75
CA PRO A 103 -4.64 -16.08 19.77
C PRO A 103 -5.80 -17.08 19.60
N PRO A 104 -5.80 -17.87 18.50
CA PRO A 104 -6.64 -19.07 18.43
C PRO A 104 -6.26 -20.06 19.55
N ARG A 105 -6.81 -21.27 19.52
CA ARG A 105 -6.36 -22.32 20.43
C ARG A 105 -4.88 -22.64 20.17
N ILE A 106 -4.03 -22.48 21.17
CA ILE A 106 -2.58 -22.71 21.08
C ILE A 106 -2.06 -23.56 22.23
N LYS A 107 -1.00 -24.33 21.97
CA LYS A 107 -0.20 -25.01 22.99
C LYS A 107 1.20 -24.42 23.04
N ALA A 108 1.81 -24.39 24.23
CA ALA A 108 3.15 -23.82 24.42
C ALA A 108 4.22 -24.47 23.51
N GLN A 109 4.07 -25.75 23.19
CA GLN A 109 5.01 -26.50 22.33
C GLN A 109 4.88 -26.15 20.84
N GLU A 110 3.77 -25.54 20.42
CA GLU A 110 3.52 -25.13 19.03
C GLU A 110 4.18 -23.78 18.71
N ILE A 111 4.55 -23.01 19.75
CA ILE A 111 5.08 -21.65 19.62
C ILE A 111 6.57 -21.71 19.31
N GLN A 112 6.92 -21.28 18.11
CA GLN A 112 8.29 -21.21 17.64
C GLN A 112 8.78 -19.76 17.68
N VAL A 113 9.88 -19.52 18.39
CA VAL A 113 10.56 -18.22 18.41
C VAL A 113 11.01 -17.85 17.00
N ALA A 114 10.88 -16.57 16.63
CA ALA A 114 11.25 -16.06 15.32
C ALA A 114 12.71 -16.43 14.95
N GLN A 115 12.89 -16.95 13.73
CA GLN A 115 14.16 -17.39 13.18
C GLN A 115 14.95 -16.20 12.62
N LEU A 116 15.45 -15.35 13.50
CA LEU A 116 16.19 -14.13 13.14
C LEU A 116 17.68 -14.41 12.92
N GLU A 117 18.31 -13.77 11.94
CA GLU A 117 19.76 -13.88 11.71
C GLU A 117 20.57 -13.31 12.89
N ASN A 118 20.10 -12.21 13.48
CA ASN A 118 20.74 -11.54 14.60
C ASN A 118 20.70 -12.42 15.87
N GLU A 119 21.87 -12.90 16.30
CA GLU A 119 22.02 -13.77 17.46
C GLU A 119 21.52 -13.15 18.77
N PHE A 120 21.74 -11.84 18.97
CA PHE A 120 21.27 -11.15 20.17
C PHE A 120 19.73 -11.10 20.21
N GLU A 121 19.08 -10.79 19.09
CA GLU A 121 17.62 -10.74 19.00
C GLU A 121 16.96 -12.11 19.22
N ARG A 122 17.60 -13.18 18.74
CA ARG A 122 17.19 -14.56 18.98
C ARG A 122 17.40 -14.96 20.45
N HIS A 123 18.56 -14.64 21.03
CA HIS A 123 18.84 -14.92 22.44
C HIS A 123 17.87 -14.19 23.37
N TYR A 124 17.59 -12.92 23.08
CA TYR A 124 16.63 -12.09 23.81
C TYR A 124 15.24 -12.74 23.84
N ARG A 125 14.72 -13.21 22.70
CA ARG A 125 13.40 -13.87 22.64
C ARG A 125 13.39 -15.21 23.37
N ASN A 126 14.46 -16.00 23.27
CA ASN A 126 14.58 -17.24 24.04
C ASN A 126 14.55 -16.98 25.56
N TYR A 127 15.25 -15.93 26.02
CA TYR A 127 15.21 -15.52 27.42
C TYR A 127 13.80 -15.11 27.86
N LEU A 128 13.08 -14.31 27.05
CA LEU A 128 11.69 -13.95 27.34
C LEU A 128 10.77 -15.19 27.38
N ALA A 129 10.98 -16.17 26.48
CA ALA A 129 10.25 -17.44 26.47
C ALA A 129 10.42 -18.20 27.79
N GLU A 130 11.64 -18.25 28.31
CA GLU A 130 11.96 -18.92 29.58
C GLU A 130 11.38 -18.16 30.78
N LYS A 131 11.41 -16.82 30.76
CA LYS A 131 11.00 -15.98 31.89
C LYS A 131 9.49 -15.81 32.02
N TYR A 132 8.77 -15.60 30.92
CA TYR A 132 7.34 -15.29 30.90
C TYR A 132 6.47 -16.39 30.29
N GLY A 133 7.08 -17.44 29.74
CA GLY A 133 6.39 -18.44 28.96
C GLY A 133 6.06 -17.96 27.54
N THR A 134 5.71 -18.91 26.67
CA THR A 134 5.49 -18.63 25.24
C THR A 134 4.07 -18.21 24.89
N LYS A 135 3.05 -18.65 25.65
CA LYS A 135 1.63 -18.38 25.31
C LYS A 135 1.30 -16.89 25.33
N LEU A 136 1.75 -16.15 26.36
CA LEU A 136 1.52 -14.70 26.46
C LEU A 136 2.12 -13.97 25.26
N GLN A 137 3.28 -14.42 24.78
CA GLN A 137 4.01 -13.83 23.65
C GLN A 137 3.23 -13.90 22.32
N ALA A 138 2.21 -14.78 22.22
CA ALA A 138 1.36 -14.89 21.03
C ALA A 138 0.19 -13.88 21.03
N ILE A 139 -0.03 -13.13 22.11
CA ILE A 139 -1.01 -12.04 22.13
C ILE A 139 -0.49 -10.93 21.22
N SER A 140 -1.34 -10.51 20.29
CA SER A 140 -1.03 -9.47 19.29
C SER A 140 -1.80 -8.18 19.59
N GLY A 141 -1.34 -7.05 19.06
CA GLY A 141 -2.15 -5.84 19.02
C GLY A 141 -1.61 -4.75 18.11
N ILE A 142 -1.96 -3.52 18.44
CA ILE A 142 -1.52 -2.32 17.72
C ILE A 142 -0.68 -1.43 18.65
N HIS A 143 0.41 -0.91 18.12
CA HIS A 143 1.11 0.23 18.70
C HIS A 143 0.78 1.49 17.89
N TYR A 144 0.34 2.53 18.60
CA TYR A 144 0.03 3.84 18.05
C TYR A 144 1.17 4.80 18.41
N ASN A 145 1.96 5.20 17.42
CA ASN A 145 3.08 6.11 17.58
C ASN A 145 2.66 7.53 17.23
N MET A 146 2.93 8.51 18.09
CA MET A 146 2.59 9.92 17.84
C MET A 146 3.70 10.87 18.30
N GLU A 147 4.13 11.71 17.36
CA GLU A 147 4.98 12.88 17.62
C GLU A 147 4.14 14.15 17.48
N LEU A 148 4.17 15.04 18.47
CA LEU A 148 3.57 16.37 18.36
C LEU A 148 4.26 17.18 17.26
N GLY A 149 3.46 17.88 16.45
CA GLY A 149 3.94 18.70 15.34
C GLY A 149 4.97 19.73 15.78
N LYS A 150 6.00 19.92 14.95
CA LYS A 150 7.10 20.83 15.25
C LYS A 150 6.59 22.26 15.55
N ASP A 151 5.68 22.77 14.74
CA ASP A 151 5.18 24.14 14.88
C ASP A 151 4.29 24.28 16.12
N LEU A 152 3.53 23.23 16.47
CA LEU A 152 2.78 23.17 17.72
C LEU A 152 3.71 23.19 18.95
N VAL A 153 4.78 22.38 18.94
CA VAL A 153 5.76 22.34 20.03
C VAL A 153 6.49 23.67 20.17
N GLU A 154 6.87 24.31 19.06
CA GLU A 154 7.49 25.63 19.06
C GLU A 154 6.56 26.71 19.63
N ALA A 155 5.28 26.70 19.25
CA ALA A 155 4.29 27.63 19.80
C ALA A 155 4.09 27.44 21.31
N LEU A 156 3.99 26.19 21.77
CA LEU A 156 3.90 25.88 23.20
C LEU A 156 5.16 26.29 23.96
N PHE A 157 6.34 26.09 23.37
CA PHE A 157 7.60 26.49 23.97
C PHE A 157 7.67 28.00 24.19
N GLN A 158 7.28 28.80 23.19
CA GLN A 158 7.25 30.26 23.28
C GLN A 158 6.29 30.74 24.40
N GLU A 159 5.13 30.11 24.53
CA GLU A 159 4.14 30.45 25.57
C GLU A 159 4.57 29.99 26.98
N SER A 160 5.42 28.96 27.06
CA SER A 160 5.85 28.36 28.34
C SER A 160 6.83 29.21 29.15
N ASN A 161 7.45 30.22 28.54
CA ASN A 161 8.57 30.99 29.09
C ASN A 161 9.79 30.14 29.50
N GLN A 162 9.92 28.91 28.97
CA GLN A 162 11.11 28.08 29.16
C GLN A 162 12.25 28.52 28.24
N THR A 163 13.49 28.27 28.64
CA THR A 163 14.70 28.63 27.86
C THR A 163 15.38 27.43 27.21
N ASP A 164 15.06 26.21 27.66
CA ASP A 164 15.63 24.97 27.15
C ASP A 164 14.54 24.14 26.47
N MET A 165 14.66 24.00 25.14
CA MET A 165 13.72 23.24 24.31
C MET A 165 13.71 21.75 24.67
N ILE A 166 14.85 21.16 25.04
CA ILE A 166 14.93 19.73 25.37
C ILE A 166 14.24 19.48 26.70
N ALA A 167 14.55 20.29 27.73
CA ALA A 167 13.89 20.20 29.02
C ALA A 167 12.37 20.41 28.90
N PHE A 168 11.95 21.38 28.08
CA PHE A 168 10.54 21.64 27.79
C PHE A 168 9.87 20.44 27.09
N LYS A 169 10.46 19.91 26.00
CA LYS A 169 9.93 18.76 25.26
C LYS A 169 9.81 17.53 26.16
N ASN A 170 10.81 17.29 27.00
CA ASN A 170 10.79 16.21 27.98
C ASN A 170 9.67 16.37 28.99
N ALA A 171 9.51 17.55 29.59
CA ALA A 171 8.42 17.81 30.53
C ALA A 171 7.03 17.71 29.86
N LEU A 172 6.92 18.10 28.59
CA LEU A 172 5.68 18.04 27.81
C LEU A 172 5.25 16.58 27.57
N TYR A 173 6.18 15.75 27.08
CA TYR A 173 5.91 14.33 26.83
C TYR A 173 5.77 13.51 28.10
N LEU A 174 6.52 13.84 29.15
CA LEU A 174 6.36 13.20 30.45
C LEU A 174 4.96 13.48 31.02
N LYS A 175 4.50 14.74 31.01
CA LYS A 175 3.12 15.09 31.39
C LYS A 175 2.11 14.28 30.59
N LEU A 176 2.29 14.20 29.27
CA LEU A 176 1.38 13.46 28.41
C LEU A 176 1.35 11.97 28.78
N ALA A 177 2.50 11.35 29.02
CA ALA A 177 2.59 9.97 29.46
C ALA A 177 1.93 9.74 30.84
N GLN A 178 2.11 10.65 31.79
CA GLN A 178 1.47 10.59 33.10
C GLN A 178 -0.06 10.64 32.98
N ASN A 179 -0.60 11.63 32.28
CA ASN A 179 -2.05 11.74 32.07
C ASN A 179 -2.59 10.58 31.23
N TYR A 180 -1.84 10.10 30.25
CA TYR A 180 -2.20 8.91 29.50
C TYR A 180 -2.30 7.69 30.42
N LEU A 181 -1.30 7.42 31.27
CA LEU A 181 -1.33 6.27 32.18
C LEU A 181 -2.45 6.37 33.21
N ARG A 182 -2.73 7.57 33.72
CA ARG A 182 -3.89 7.84 34.60
C ARG A 182 -5.21 7.47 33.92
N TYR A 183 -5.39 7.90 32.66
CA TYR A 183 -6.66 7.78 31.93
C TYR A 183 -6.67 6.68 30.86
N ARG A 184 -5.67 5.79 30.83
CA ARG A 184 -5.54 4.73 29.81
C ARG A 184 -6.76 3.81 29.76
N TRP A 185 -7.46 3.71 30.89
CA TRP A 185 -8.73 2.99 31.01
C TRP A 185 -9.79 3.47 30.02
N VAL A 186 -9.73 4.72 29.55
CA VAL A 186 -10.61 5.25 28.50
C VAL A 186 -10.42 4.48 27.20
N ILE A 187 -9.16 4.27 26.80
CA ILE A 187 -8.82 3.51 25.58
C ILE A 187 -9.28 2.07 25.73
N THR A 188 -8.98 1.44 26.87
CA THR A 188 -9.42 0.09 27.21
C THR A 188 -10.95 -0.04 27.22
N TYR A 189 -11.67 0.97 27.73
CA TYR A 189 -13.13 0.97 27.78
C TYR A 189 -13.77 1.09 26.39
N LEU A 190 -13.33 2.07 25.60
CA LEU A 190 -13.90 2.37 24.29
C LEU A 190 -13.55 1.28 23.26
N PHE A 191 -12.29 0.83 23.28
CA PHE A 191 -11.69 0.04 22.19
C PHE A 191 -11.13 -1.32 22.63
N GLY A 192 -11.40 -1.77 23.85
CA GLY A 192 -11.08 -3.15 24.25
C GLY A 192 -11.77 -4.16 23.32
N ALA A 193 -11.04 -5.20 22.91
CA ALA A 193 -11.50 -6.19 21.92
C ALA A 193 -10.96 -7.61 22.20
N ALA A 194 -10.61 -7.90 23.44
CA ALA A 194 -10.08 -9.19 23.88
C ALA A 194 -10.96 -9.83 24.97
N PRO A 195 -12.25 -10.15 24.69
CA PRO A 195 -13.20 -10.49 25.74
C PRO A 195 -13.09 -11.90 26.32
N ILE A 196 -12.43 -12.82 25.62
CA ILE A 196 -12.29 -14.23 26.00
C ILE A 196 -10.92 -14.74 25.60
N ALA A 197 -10.47 -15.84 26.22
CA ALA A 197 -9.31 -16.61 25.78
C ALA A 197 -9.74 -18.03 25.40
N GLU A 198 -9.17 -18.59 24.33
CA GLU A 198 -9.50 -19.97 23.94
C GLU A 198 -9.07 -20.98 25.01
N GLN A 199 -9.81 -22.10 25.10
CA GLN A 199 -9.61 -23.09 26.16
C GLN A 199 -8.16 -23.57 26.25
N GLY A 200 -7.58 -23.44 27.45
CA GLY A 200 -6.21 -23.86 27.75
C GLY A 200 -5.15 -22.77 27.52
N PHE A 201 -5.55 -21.55 27.15
CA PHE A 201 -4.64 -20.41 27.12
C PHE A 201 -4.13 -20.07 28.52
N PHE A 202 -5.02 -19.71 29.45
CA PHE A 202 -4.68 -19.54 30.85
C PHE A 202 -4.68 -20.88 31.60
N ASP A 203 -3.76 -21.03 32.54
CA ASP A 203 -3.65 -22.25 33.36
C ASP A 203 -4.65 -22.26 34.53
N GLN A 204 -5.19 -21.10 34.89
CA GLN A 204 -6.19 -20.90 35.94
C GLN A 204 -7.53 -20.48 35.33
N GLU A 205 -8.62 -20.73 36.06
CA GLU A 205 -9.93 -20.23 35.66
C GLU A 205 -9.98 -18.71 35.81
N VAL A 206 -10.35 -18.02 34.73
CA VAL A 206 -10.45 -16.56 34.65
C VAL A 206 -11.90 -16.15 34.44
N PRO A 207 -12.32 -14.95 34.89
CA PRO A 207 -13.66 -14.45 34.61
C PRO A 207 -13.83 -14.23 33.11
N GLU A 208 -14.90 -14.73 32.51
CA GLU A 208 -15.22 -14.57 31.09
C GLU A 208 -16.74 -14.44 30.86
N PRO A 209 -17.21 -13.60 29.92
CA PRO A 209 -16.42 -12.67 29.11
C PRO A 209 -16.06 -11.38 29.89
N VAL A 210 -14.90 -10.81 29.58
CA VAL A 210 -14.41 -9.52 30.09
C VAL A 210 -14.33 -8.51 28.96
N ARG A 211 -13.92 -7.27 29.25
CA ARG A 211 -13.76 -6.25 28.22
C ARG A 211 -12.50 -6.47 27.39
N SER A 212 -11.37 -6.69 28.05
CA SER A 212 -10.06 -6.93 27.41
C SER A 212 -9.08 -7.62 28.35
N PHE A 213 -8.78 -8.90 28.11
CA PHE A 213 -7.71 -9.61 28.80
C PHE A 213 -6.32 -9.06 28.47
N ARG A 214 -6.10 -8.62 27.23
CA ARG A 214 -4.80 -8.08 26.81
C ARG A 214 -4.39 -6.87 27.64
N ASN A 215 -5.36 -6.06 28.06
CA ASN A 215 -5.14 -4.85 28.85
C ASN A 215 -5.36 -5.04 30.36
N SER A 216 -5.52 -6.29 30.81
CA SER A 216 -5.53 -6.64 32.23
C SER A 216 -4.20 -7.25 32.68
N ASP A 217 -4.07 -7.57 33.96
CA ASP A 217 -2.88 -8.23 34.54
C ASP A 217 -2.72 -9.69 34.06
N HIS A 218 -3.71 -10.22 33.34
CA HIS A 218 -3.60 -11.49 32.61
C HIS A 218 -2.89 -11.35 31.25
N GLY A 219 -2.77 -10.13 30.74
CA GLY A 219 -2.07 -9.82 29.49
C GLY A 219 -0.57 -9.65 29.71
N TYR A 220 0.02 -8.67 29.03
CA TYR A 220 1.42 -8.31 29.24
C TYR A 220 1.55 -7.32 30.39
N VAL A 221 2.24 -7.72 31.46
CA VAL A 221 2.62 -6.85 32.58
C VAL A 221 4.04 -7.18 33.03
N ASN A 222 4.72 -6.22 33.65
CA ASN A 222 5.97 -6.54 34.33
C ASN A 222 5.68 -7.38 35.59
N LYS A 223 6.72 -8.00 36.14
CA LYS A 223 6.64 -8.57 37.49
C LYS A 223 6.35 -7.47 38.51
N GLU A 224 5.65 -7.82 39.60
CA GLU A 224 5.23 -6.88 40.64
C GLU A 224 6.40 -6.08 41.23
N GLU A 225 7.59 -6.68 41.34
CA GLU A 225 8.80 -6.02 41.83
C GLU A 225 9.36 -4.92 40.91
N ILE A 226 8.95 -4.88 39.63
CA ILE A 226 9.47 -3.91 38.64
C ILE A 226 8.51 -2.72 38.58
N GLN A 227 8.84 -1.68 39.34
CA GLN A 227 8.12 -0.41 39.37
C GLN A 227 9.06 0.71 38.91
N VAL A 228 8.67 1.44 37.87
CA VAL A 228 9.44 2.57 37.31
C VAL A 228 8.66 3.84 37.56
N SER A 229 9.29 4.82 38.21
CA SER A 229 8.68 6.11 38.48
C SER A 229 8.51 6.92 37.20
N PHE A 230 7.37 7.61 37.10
CA PHE A 230 7.12 8.62 36.06
C PHE A 230 7.11 10.04 36.64
N ASP A 231 7.48 10.23 37.91
CA ASP A 231 7.44 11.55 38.57
C ASP A 231 8.36 12.55 37.87
N ASN A 232 9.57 12.12 37.50
CA ASN A 232 10.48 12.85 36.63
C ASN A 232 11.28 11.91 35.72
N LEU A 233 11.89 12.49 34.67
CA LEU A 233 12.58 11.71 33.64
C LEU A 233 13.90 11.07 34.14
N GLU A 234 14.59 11.66 35.11
CA GLU A 234 15.82 11.06 35.65
C GLU A 234 15.51 9.81 36.45
N ASP A 235 14.44 9.83 37.25
CA ASP A 235 14.00 8.66 38.02
C ASP A 235 13.54 7.54 37.07
N TYR A 236 12.72 7.86 36.06
CA TYR A 236 12.33 6.91 35.01
C TYR A 236 13.56 6.22 34.37
N VAL A 237 14.58 7.01 34.04
CA VAL A 237 15.81 6.50 33.43
C VAL A 237 16.59 5.62 34.39
N SER A 238 16.80 6.12 35.61
CA SER A 238 17.65 5.49 36.62
C SER A 238 17.04 4.19 37.15
N ASP A 239 15.71 4.12 37.28
CA ASP A 239 15.01 2.90 37.70
C ASP A 239 15.22 1.77 36.68
N ILE A 240 15.01 2.04 35.39
CA ILE A 240 15.22 1.04 34.32
C ILE A 240 16.67 0.57 34.28
N GLU A 241 17.63 1.50 34.37
CA GLU A 241 19.06 1.15 34.42
C GLU A 241 19.40 0.30 35.65
N THR A 242 18.78 0.59 36.80
CA THR A 242 18.96 -0.17 38.04
C THR A 242 18.44 -1.60 37.89
N TYR A 243 17.24 -1.79 37.34
CA TYR A 243 16.69 -3.12 37.08
C TYR A 243 17.55 -3.92 36.07
N ILE A 244 18.15 -3.25 35.08
CA ILE A 244 19.08 -3.91 34.15
C ILE A 244 20.37 -4.30 34.88
N ALA A 245 20.94 -3.39 35.67
CA ALA A 245 22.17 -3.63 36.43
C ALA A 245 22.03 -4.78 37.44
N ASN A 246 20.83 -4.93 38.03
CA ASN A 246 20.51 -6.01 38.96
C ASN A 246 20.16 -7.34 38.26
N GLY A 247 19.96 -7.34 36.94
CA GLY A 247 19.55 -8.51 36.17
C GLY A 247 18.04 -8.81 36.23
N ASP A 248 17.24 -7.90 36.79
CA ASP A 248 15.77 -7.99 36.82
C ASP A 248 15.18 -7.76 35.43
N LEU A 249 15.88 -6.98 34.58
CA LEU A 249 15.62 -6.82 33.14
C LEU A 249 16.90 -7.15 32.36
N ILE A 250 16.79 -7.79 31.19
CA ILE A 250 17.94 -8.05 30.32
C ILE A 250 18.27 -6.87 29.40
N ALA A 251 17.29 -6.02 29.12
CA ALA A 251 17.42 -4.84 28.27
C ALA A 251 16.29 -3.83 28.52
N GLU A 252 16.51 -2.58 28.13
CA GLU A 252 15.51 -1.49 28.24
C GLU A 252 14.18 -1.84 27.55
N LYS A 253 14.26 -2.54 26.41
CA LYS A 253 13.08 -2.97 25.64
C LYS A 253 12.22 -4.04 26.34
N GLU A 254 12.72 -4.69 27.39
CA GLU A 254 11.94 -5.63 28.20
C GLU A 254 10.91 -4.91 29.07
N PHE A 255 11.21 -3.69 29.56
CA PHE A 255 10.30 -2.95 30.43
C PHE A 255 8.96 -2.66 29.74
N TYR A 256 7.90 -3.32 30.16
CA TYR A 256 6.58 -3.17 29.58
C TYR A 256 5.84 -1.97 30.21
N SER A 257 5.25 -1.14 29.37
CA SER A 257 4.35 -0.06 29.79
C SER A 257 3.35 0.20 28.67
N ALA A 258 2.15 0.68 29.04
CA ALA A 258 1.12 1.08 28.08
C ALA A 258 1.53 2.31 27.25
N VAL A 259 2.49 3.11 27.75
CA VAL A 259 3.13 4.20 27.00
C VAL A 259 4.65 4.11 27.16
N ARG A 260 5.39 4.31 26.07
CA ARG A 260 6.87 4.31 26.05
C ARG A 260 7.42 5.58 25.41
N PHE A 261 8.53 6.07 25.95
CA PHE A 261 9.34 7.12 25.34
C PHE A 261 10.18 6.54 24.20
N ARG A 262 10.21 7.24 23.05
CA ARG A 262 10.90 6.77 21.85
C ARG A 262 11.69 7.87 21.15
N GLY A 263 12.52 7.44 20.21
CA GLY A 263 13.35 8.28 19.35
C GLY A 263 14.82 8.39 19.73
N GLN A 264 15.23 7.75 20.83
CA GLN A 264 16.63 7.62 21.22
C GLN A 264 17.04 6.14 21.23
N LYS A 265 18.34 5.88 21.02
CA LYS A 265 18.90 4.51 20.99
C LYS A 265 19.07 3.88 22.37
N ALA A 266 19.21 4.71 23.40
CA ALA A 266 19.39 4.30 24.78
C ALA A 266 18.53 5.20 25.67
N ASN A 267 17.99 4.64 26.75
CA ASN A 267 17.04 5.30 27.65
C ASN A 267 17.63 6.59 28.25
N ARG A 268 18.88 6.55 28.75
CA ARG A 268 19.54 7.73 29.32
C ARG A 268 19.75 8.87 28.33
N SER A 269 19.77 8.59 27.02
CA SER A 269 19.88 9.63 25.99
C SER A 269 18.64 10.55 25.91
N PHE A 270 17.51 10.21 26.55
CA PHE A 270 16.38 11.12 26.63
C PHE A 270 16.70 12.40 27.43
N LEU A 271 17.64 12.33 28.38
CA LEU A 271 18.01 13.47 29.23
C LEU A 271 18.71 14.58 28.44
N ASP A 272 19.60 14.22 27.51
CA ASP A 272 20.41 15.17 26.74
C ASP A 272 19.92 15.39 25.30
N LYS A 273 19.17 14.47 24.71
CA LYS A 273 18.66 14.59 23.32
C LYS A 273 17.15 14.77 23.22
N GLY A 274 16.44 14.59 24.33
CA GLY A 274 15.00 14.73 24.42
C GLY A 274 14.22 13.51 23.92
N ILE A 275 13.01 13.36 24.43
CA ILE A 275 11.99 12.43 23.91
C ILE A 275 11.57 12.92 22.53
N THR A 276 11.54 12.04 21.52
CA THR A 276 11.08 12.42 20.18
C THR A 276 9.57 12.30 20.07
N TYR A 277 9.04 11.13 20.43
CA TYR A 277 7.63 10.78 20.30
C TYR A 277 7.21 9.76 21.38
N LEU A 278 5.90 9.54 21.51
CA LEU A 278 5.34 8.50 22.38
C LEU A 278 4.79 7.33 21.56
N GLU A 279 5.03 6.13 22.05
CA GLU A 279 4.41 4.89 21.58
C GLU A 279 3.37 4.44 22.60
N PHE A 280 2.12 4.26 22.16
CA PHE A 280 1.00 3.83 22.99
C PHE A 280 0.58 2.42 22.58
N ARG A 281 0.46 1.48 23.53
CA ARG A 281 0.48 0.03 23.23
C ARG A 281 -0.79 -0.74 23.60
N ASN A 282 -1.70 -0.14 24.35
CA ASN A 282 -2.92 -0.77 24.86
C ASN A 282 -4.09 -0.74 23.85
N PHE A 283 -3.81 -0.88 22.55
CA PHE A 283 -4.82 -0.97 21.48
C PHE A 283 -4.99 -2.40 21.01
N ASP A 284 -6.13 -3.00 21.32
CA ASP A 284 -6.48 -4.32 20.80
C ASP A 284 -6.77 -4.24 19.29
N LEU A 285 -6.51 -5.32 18.56
CA LEU A 285 -6.99 -5.47 17.19
C LEU A 285 -8.51 -5.38 17.15
N ASN A 286 -9.04 -4.51 16.30
CA ASN A 286 -10.46 -4.44 15.98
C ASN A 286 -10.80 -5.46 14.89
N PRO A 287 -11.51 -6.57 15.21
CA PRO A 287 -11.80 -7.64 14.25
C PRO A 287 -12.91 -7.30 13.25
N PHE A 288 -13.51 -6.11 13.33
CA PHE A 288 -14.44 -5.61 12.32
C PHE A 288 -13.72 -4.82 11.21
N GLU A 289 -12.45 -4.47 11.41
CA GLU A 289 -11.61 -3.76 10.45
C GLU A 289 -10.53 -4.69 9.87
N ARG A 290 -10.40 -4.73 8.53
CA ARG A 290 -9.38 -5.56 7.84
C ARG A 290 -7.96 -5.30 8.35
N ILE A 291 -7.66 -4.02 8.60
CA ILE A 291 -6.37 -3.54 9.04
C ILE A 291 -6.23 -3.48 10.58
N GLY A 292 -7.25 -3.92 11.32
CA GLY A 292 -7.25 -3.95 12.79
C GLY A 292 -7.57 -2.62 13.48
N ILE A 293 -7.75 -1.51 12.75
CA ILE A 293 -8.12 -0.21 13.33
C ILE A 293 -8.92 0.66 12.35
N SER A 294 -9.90 1.42 12.86
CA SER A 294 -10.74 2.31 12.05
C SER A 294 -10.18 3.73 12.01
N GLN A 295 -10.52 4.50 10.97
CA GLN A 295 -10.16 5.93 10.88
C GLN A 295 -10.69 6.71 12.08
N THR A 296 -11.96 6.49 12.43
CA THR A 296 -12.62 7.10 13.58
C THR A 296 -11.89 6.80 14.89
N THR A 297 -11.37 5.57 15.07
CA THR A 297 -10.56 5.21 16.25
C THR A 297 -9.28 6.05 16.29
N MET A 298 -8.53 6.13 15.19
CA MET A 298 -7.28 6.90 15.13
C MET A 298 -7.50 8.38 15.44
N ASP A 299 -8.51 9.00 14.83
CA ASP A 299 -8.81 10.42 15.06
C ASP A 299 -9.36 10.70 16.46
N THR A 300 -10.17 9.79 17.01
CA THR A 300 -10.64 9.89 18.40
C THR A 300 -9.50 9.78 19.40
N VAL A 301 -8.56 8.86 19.16
CA VAL A 301 -7.36 8.69 19.99
C VAL A 301 -6.48 9.92 19.92
N HIS A 302 -6.28 10.49 18.72
CA HIS A 302 -5.56 11.74 18.57
C HIS A 302 -6.19 12.88 19.39
N LEU A 303 -7.52 13.06 19.33
CA LEU A 303 -8.23 14.04 20.16
C LEU A 303 -8.10 13.75 21.66
N LEU A 304 -8.17 12.48 22.08
CA LEU A 304 -8.02 12.09 23.48
C LEU A 304 -6.61 12.38 24.01
N ILE A 305 -5.57 12.09 23.23
CA ILE A 305 -4.18 12.42 23.57
C ILE A 305 -4.03 13.94 23.76
N LEU A 306 -4.58 14.74 22.85
CA LEU A 306 -4.56 16.20 22.99
C LEU A 306 -5.38 16.68 24.19
N ALA A 307 -6.51 16.03 24.50
CA ALA A 307 -7.29 16.33 25.71
C ALA A 307 -6.52 15.95 26.99
N PHE A 308 -5.76 14.86 27.00
CA PHE A 308 -4.89 14.50 28.13
C PHE A 308 -3.75 15.50 28.31
N LEU A 309 -3.27 16.12 27.22
CA LEU A 309 -2.33 17.23 27.28
C LEU A 309 -2.97 18.54 27.79
N TRP A 310 -4.26 18.75 27.45
CA TRP A 310 -5.07 19.88 27.91
C TRP A 310 -5.32 19.85 29.41
N LEU A 311 -5.55 18.66 29.98
CA LEU A 311 -5.69 18.47 31.42
C LEU A 311 -4.40 18.83 32.18
N ASP A 312 -4.55 19.22 33.44
CA ASP A 312 -3.41 19.54 34.30
C ASP A 312 -2.62 18.27 34.67
N SER A 313 -1.34 18.45 34.99
CA SER A 313 -0.45 17.37 35.44
C SER A 313 -0.94 16.82 36.80
N PRO A 314 -0.86 15.50 37.06
CA PRO A 314 -1.25 14.95 38.34
C PRO A 314 -0.27 15.37 39.44
N GLU A 315 -0.77 15.59 40.66
CA GLU A 315 0.05 15.66 41.87
C GLU A 315 0.25 14.25 42.44
N ASN A 316 1.40 13.98 43.07
CA ASN A 316 1.77 12.64 43.56
C ASN A 316 1.69 11.58 42.45
N VAL A 317 2.49 11.79 41.40
CA VAL A 317 2.40 11.07 40.11
C VAL A 317 2.26 9.57 40.29
N ASP A 318 3.22 8.92 40.94
CA ASP A 318 3.23 7.45 41.04
C ASP A 318 2.02 6.88 41.78
N GLN A 319 1.49 7.59 42.78
CA GLN A 319 0.27 7.18 43.47
C GLN A 319 -0.95 7.28 42.54
N VAL A 320 -1.06 8.36 41.77
CA VAL A 320 -2.15 8.55 40.80
C VAL A 320 -2.06 7.52 39.68
N LEU A 321 -0.85 7.19 39.22
CA LEU A 321 -0.65 6.16 38.20
C LEU A 321 -1.01 4.77 38.72
N ALA A 322 -0.68 4.44 39.96
CA ALA A 322 -1.10 3.18 40.59
C ALA A 322 -2.64 3.10 40.70
N GLN A 323 -3.31 4.20 41.04
CA GLN A 323 -4.79 4.27 41.04
C GLN A 323 -5.36 4.11 39.63
N GLY A 324 -4.77 4.76 38.63
CA GLY A 324 -5.16 4.63 37.22
C GLY A 324 -4.98 3.21 36.69
N HIS A 325 -3.89 2.53 37.09
CA HIS A 325 -3.64 1.13 36.80
C HIS A 325 -4.74 0.24 37.41
N ALA A 326 -5.02 0.37 38.72
CA ALA A 326 -6.06 -0.41 39.39
C ALA A 326 -7.47 -0.17 38.80
N LEU A 327 -7.77 1.07 38.39
CA LEU A 327 -9.03 1.40 37.72
C LEU A 327 -9.10 0.78 36.32
N ASN A 328 -8.01 0.83 35.56
CA ASN A 328 -7.91 0.15 34.27
C ASN A 328 -8.12 -1.37 34.43
N GLU A 329 -7.46 -2.00 35.40
CA GLU A 329 -7.60 -3.44 35.64
C GLU A 329 -9.05 -3.83 35.90
N LYS A 330 -9.72 -3.08 36.78
CA LYS A 330 -11.16 -3.27 37.05
C LYS A 330 -12.02 -3.13 35.79
N ILE A 331 -11.72 -2.16 34.94
CA ILE A 331 -12.47 -1.92 33.69
C ILE A 331 -12.17 -2.98 32.63
N ALA A 332 -10.91 -3.40 32.52
CA ALA A 332 -10.45 -4.44 31.59
C ALA A 332 -11.13 -5.78 31.90
N LEU A 333 -11.24 -6.14 33.19
CA LEU A 333 -11.90 -7.36 33.68
C LEU A 333 -13.42 -7.23 33.89
N SER A 334 -14.01 -6.04 33.72
CA SER A 334 -15.46 -5.88 33.77
C SER A 334 -16.14 -6.60 32.60
N HIS A 335 -17.38 -7.06 32.81
CA HIS A 335 -18.17 -7.60 31.71
C HIS A 335 -18.39 -6.53 30.62
N PRO A 336 -18.40 -6.83 29.31
CA PRO A 336 -18.47 -5.80 28.26
C PRO A 336 -19.69 -4.86 28.33
N LEU A 337 -20.82 -5.36 28.84
CA LEU A 337 -22.05 -4.58 29.06
C LEU A 337 -22.11 -3.86 30.41
N GLU A 338 -21.12 -4.05 31.27
CA GLU A 338 -21.04 -3.34 32.54
C GLU A 338 -20.70 -1.86 32.26
N PRO A 339 -21.44 -0.91 32.86
CA PRO A 339 -21.10 0.51 32.75
C PRO A 339 -19.79 0.80 33.50
N LEU A 340 -19.21 1.97 33.25
CA LEU A 340 -18.04 2.44 33.99
C LEU A 340 -18.30 2.47 35.50
N PRO A 341 -17.32 2.08 36.34
CA PRO A 341 -17.40 2.29 37.79
C PRO A 341 -17.62 3.77 38.14
N ASP A 342 -18.29 4.07 39.26
CA ASP A 342 -18.63 5.44 39.68
C ASP A 342 -17.42 6.40 39.67
N GLN A 343 -16.25 5.91 40.10
CA GLN A 343 -15.00 6.67 40.06
C GLN A 343 -14.64 7.09 38.63
N ALA A 344 -14.62 6.15 37.68
CA ALA A 344 -14.32 6.44 36.28
C ALA A 344 -15.41 7.33 35.66
N MET A 345 -16.68 7.08 35.98
CA MET A 345 -17.80 7.87 35.50
C MET A 345 -17.68 9.34 35.94
N ALA A 346 -17.20 9.61 37.16
CA ALA A 346 -16.93 10.96 37.61
C ALA A 346 -15.83 11.64 36.78
N GLU A 347 -14.74 10.93 36.48
CA GLU A 347 -13.62 11.43 35.67
C GLU A 347 -13.99 11.68 34.20
N THR A 348 -15.00 10.96 33.64
CA THR A 348 -15.45 11.22 32.26
C THR A 348 -15.88 12.67 32.03
N LYS A 349 -16.40 13.35 33.06
CA LYS A 349 -16.85 14.75 32.95
C LYS A 349 -15.70 15.70 32.62
N ASP A 350 -14.55 15.49 33.25
CA ASP A 350 -13.36 16.32 33.02
C ASP A 350 -12.75 16.03 31.64
N ILE A 351 -12.71 14.76 31.22
CA ILE A 351 -12.25 14.35 29.90
C ILE A 351 -13.14 14.93 28.80
N ILE A 352 -14.46 14.77 28.94
CA ILE A 352 -15.45 15.34 28.03
C ILE A 352 -15.32 16.85 27.94
N LYS A 353 -15.20 17.52 29.09
CA LYS A 353 -15.04 18.97 29.13
C LYS A 353 -13.75 19.40 28.42
N ALA A 354 -12.64 18.69 28.62
CA ALA A 354 -11.39 18.97 27.93
C ALA A 354 -11.54 18.79 26.41
N LEU A 355 -12.18 17.71 25.95
CA LEU A 355 -12.48 17.48 24.54
C LEU A 355 -13.34 18.60 23.93
N ASP A 356 -14.47 18.94 24.59
CA ASP A 356 -15.36 20.01 24.14
C ASP A 356 -14.64 21.35 24.06
N GLN A 357 -13.86 21.69 25.10
CA GLN A 357 -13.12 22.94 25.16
C GLN A 357 -12.02 23.00 24.10
N LEU A 358 -11.30 21.89 23.87
CA LEU A 358 -10.27 21.80 22.84
C LEU A 358 -10.87 22.02 21.45
N VAL A 359 -11.95 21.30 21.13
CA VAL A 359 -12.66 21.42 19.84
C VAL A 359 -13.20 22.84 19.64
N GLN A 360 -13.80 23.44 20.67
CA GLN A 360 -14.33 24.80 20.59
C GLN A 360 -13.23 25.87 20.48
N HIS A 361 -12.17 25.76 21.29
CA HIS A 361 -11.10 26.75 21.37
C HIS A 361 -10.34 26.87 20.04
N PHE A 362 -10.00 25.74 19.42
CA PHE A 362 -9.32 25.71 18.13
C PHE A 362 -10.26 25.68 16.92
N GLY A 363 -11.57 25.86 17.13
CA GLY A 363 -12.56 25.89 16.07
C GLY A 363 -12.57 24.64 15.19
N LEU A 364 -12.36 23.46 15.77
CA LEU A 364 -12.36 22.21 15.01
C LEU A 364 -13.79 21.92 14.49
N GLY A 365 -13.87 21.57 13.20
CA GLY A 365 -15.13 21.43 12.48
C GLY A 365 -16.01 20.26 12.94
N ASP A 366 -17.19 20.13 12.31
CA ASP A 366 -18.27 19.20 12.69
C ASP A 366 -17.80 17.75 12.87
N TYR A 367 -16.85 17.29 12.04
CA TYR A 367 -16.26 15.97 12.16
C TYR A 367 -15.72 15.69 13.57
N HIS A 368 -14.91 16.59 14.13
CA HIS A 368 -14.32 16.41 15.46
C HIS A 368 -15.37 16.56 16.55
N GLN A 369 -16.36 17.44 16.37
CA GLN A 369 -17.50 17.55 17.30
C GLN A 369 -18.29 16.23 17.36
N ASP A 370 -18.47 15.56 16.23
CA ASP A 370 -19.17 14.28 16.16
C ASP A 370 -18.36 13.16 16.82
N LEU A 371 -17.02 13.15 16.71
CA LEU A 371 -16.17 12.24 17.49
C LEU A 371 -16.39 12.42 19.00
N VAL A 372 -16.42 13.67 19.48
CA VAL A 372 -16.68 13.96 20.89
C VAL A 372 -18.08 13.50 21.32
N LYS A 373 -19.10 13.68 20.48
CA LYS A 373 -20.45 13.15 20.74
C LYS A 373 -20.46 11.61 20.81
N GLN A 374 -19.72 10.92 19.95
CA GLN A 374 -19.59 9.46 19.97
C GLN A 374 -18.92 8.95 21.26
N VAL A 375 -17.85 9.63 21.73
CA VAL A 375 -17.22 9.31 23.01
C VAL A 375 -18.21 9.46 24.16
N LYS A 376 -18.96 10.57 24.22
CA LYS A 376 -20.01 10.79 25.23
C LYS A 376 -21.08 9.69 25.19
N ALA A 377 -21.54 9.34 24.00
CA ALA A 377 -22.56 8.31 23.82
C ALA A 377 -22.07 6.94 24.30
N THR A 378 -20.80 6.60 24.04
CA THR A 378 -20.20 5.33 24.45
C THR A 378 -19.96 5.25 25.97
N PHE A 379 -19.60 6.36 26.63
CA PHE A 379 -19.57 6.41 28.09
C PHE A 379 -20.95 6.20 28.72
N ALA A 380 -22.01 6.70 28.08
CA ALA A 380 -23.38 6.55 28.57
C ALA A 380 -24.00 5.17 28.29
N ASP A 381 -23.61 4.50 27.21
CA ASP A 381 -24.13 3.19 26.81
C ASP A 381 -22.98 2.22 26.44
N PRO A 382 -22.65 1.26 27.32
CA PRO A 382 -21.55 0.31 27.09
C PRO A 382 -21.78 -0.59 25.87
N LYS A 383 -23.01 -0.72 25.36
CA LYS A 383 -23.31 -1.48 24.12
C LYS A 383 -22.60 -0.93 22.88
N GLN A 384 -22.20 0.34 22.91
CA GLN A 384 -21.49 0.97 21.82
C GLN A 384 -19.99 0.62 21.81
N THR A 385 -19.44 0.09 22.91
CA THR A 385 -18.02 -0.30 23.00
C THR A 385 -17.70 -1.47 22.09
N LEU A 386 -16.46 -1.54 21.61
CA LEU A 386 -16.01 -2.58 20.70
C LEU A 386 -16.16 -3.99 21.29
N SER A 387 -15.82 -4.17 22.57
CA SER A 387 -15.98 -5.45 23.28
C SER A 387 -17.45 -5.87 23.41
N ALA A 388 -18.37 -4.94 23.66
CA ALA A 388 -19.80 -5.26 23.72
C ALA A 388 -20.35 -5.68 22.34
N GLN A 389 -19.85 -5.08 21.26
CA GLN A 389 -20.20 -5.49 19.89
C GLN A 389 -19.70 -6.90 19.54
N LEU A 390 -18.70 -7.42 20.26
CA LEU A 390 -18.20 -8.79 20.08
C LEU A 390 -19.05 -9.86 20.77
N LEU A 391 -19.77 -9.52 21.84
CA LEU A 391 -20.56 -10.48 22.62
C LEU A 391 -21.49 -11.38 21.77
N PRO A 392 -22.25 -10.87 20.78
CA PRO A 392 -23.14 -11.70 19.97
C PRO A 392 -22.42 -12.79 19.16
N TYR A 393 -21.10 -12.67 18.96
CA TYR A 393 -20.29 -13.59 18.19
C TYR A 393 -19.63 -14.68 19.04
N ILE A 394 -19.63 -14.53 20.38
CA ILE A 394 -19.11 -15.54 21.31
C ILE A 394 -20.06 -16.73 21.33
N LYS A 395 -19.56 -17.91 20.96
CA LYS A 395 -20.32 -19.18 21.01
C LYS A 395 -19.52 -20.20 21.80
N ASP A 396 -20.15 -20.84 22.78
CA ASP A 396 -19.52 -21.87 23.63
C ASP A 396 -18.16 -21.42 24.22
N LYS A 397 -18.07 -20.14 24.65
CA LYS A 397 -16.85 -19.48 25.13
C LYS A 397 -15.70 -19.41 24.11
N SER A 398 -16.01 -19.33 22.82
CA SER A 398 -15.04 -19.21 21.74
C SER A 398 -15.44 -18.11 20.75
N LEU A 399 -14.43 -17.47 20.16
CA LEU A 399 -14.55 -16.51 19.06
C LEU A 399 -13.86 -17.05 17.80
N ALA A 400 -13.31 -18.27 17.85
CA ALA A 400 -12.51 -18.82 16.78
C ALA A 400 -13.25 -18.88 15.44
N ASP A 401 -14.51 -19.32 15.44
CA ASP A 401 -15.35 -19.36 14.23
C ASP A 401 -15.56 -17.97 13.63
N PHE A 402 -15.85 -16.97 14.47
CA PHE A 402 -16.04 -15.59 14.03
C PHE A 402 -14.74 -15.03 13.44
N ALA A 403 -13.63 -15.22 14.14
CA ALA A 403 -12.31 -14.75 13.72
C ALA A 403 -11.86 -15.40 12.42
N LEU A 404 -12.03 -16.72 12.26
CA LEU A 404 -11.70 -17.42 11.03
C LEU A 404 -12.55 -16.93 9.85
N ASN A 405 -13.86 -16.76 10.04
CA ASN A 405 -14.74 -16.21 9.00
C ASN A 405 -14.32 -14.79 8.58
N LYS A 406 -13.91 -13.94 9.53
CA LYS A 406 -13.36 -12.61 9.24
C LYS A 406 -12.02 -12.68 8.51
N ALA A 407 -11.10 -13.53 8.97
CA ALA A 407 -9.79 -13.71 8.36
C ALA A 407 -9.91 -14.15 6.89
N LEU A 408 -10.78 -15.12 6.61
CA LEU A 408 -11.07 -15.59 5.25
C LEU A 408 -11.67 -14.47 4.38
N ALA A 409 -12.67 -13.75 4.88
CA ALA A 409 -13.28 -12.64 4.14
C ALA A 409 -12.30 -11.50 3.86
N TYR A 410 -11.38 -11.21 4.79
CA TYR A 410 -10.32 -10.23 4.61
C TYR A 410 -9.28 -10.66 3.59
N GLN A 411 -8.89 -11.94 3.59
CA GLN A 411 -8.02 -12.46 2.56
C GLN A 411 -8.71 -12.44 1.19
N ASP A 412 -9.97 -12.84 1.09
CA ASP A 412 -10.72 -12.79 -0.16
C ASP A 412 -10.76 -11.36 -0.70
N TYR A 413 -10.96 -10.36 0.18
CA TYR A 413 -10.88 -8.94 -0.19
C TYR A 413 -9.51 -8.53 -0.73
N ASP A 414 -8.40 -8.99 -0.14
CA ASP A 414 -7.05 -8.66 -0.60
C ASP A 414 -6.79 -9.20 -2.01
N TRP A 415 -7.44 -10.31 -2.38
CA TRP A 415 -7.38 -10.87 -3.72
C TRP A 415 -8.42 -10.28 -4.70
N THR A 416 -9.34 -9.42 -4.24
CA THR A 416 -10.18 -8.62 -5.15
C THR A 416 -9.33 -7.57 -5.85
N ALA A 417 -9.47 -7.46 -7.18
CA ALA A 417 -8.65 -6.57 -8.00
C ALA A 417 -7.15 -6.68 -7.62
N HIS A 418 -6.62 -7.91 -7.59
CA HIS A 418 -5.25 -8.23 -7.14
C HIS A 418 -4.13 -7.52 -7.94
N TYR A 419 -4.48 -6.85 -9.04
CA TYR A 419 -3.59 -5.96 -9.80
C TYR A 419 -3.45 -4.55 -9.20
N ALA A 420 -4.36 -4.15 -8.31
CA ALA A 420 -4.40 -2.83 -7.68
C ALA A 420 -3.94 -2.90 -6.23
N LEU A 421 -3.11 -1.94 -5.82
CA LEU A 421 -2.61 -1.82 -4.45
C LEU A 421 -3.64 -1.08 -3.60
N LYS A 422 -4.12 -1.72 -2.53
CA LYS A 422 -5.17 -1.14 -1.69
C LYS A 422 -4.73 0.17 -1.05
N GLY A 423 -5.55 1.20 -1.19
CA GLY A 423 -5.26 2.57 -0.76
C GLY A 423 -4.57 3.44 -1.82
N TYR A 424 -4.03 2.89 -2.90
CA TYR A 424 -3.33 3.63 -3.96
C TYR A 424 -3.98 3.43 -5.34
N GLU A 425 -5.27 3.06 -5.36
CA GLU A 425 -6.02 2.74 -6.57
C GLU A 425 -6.13 3.91 -7.57
N GLU A 426 -5.96 5.16 -7.08
CA GLU A 426 -5.94 6.38 -7.90
C GLU A 426 -4.60 6.64 -8.59
N MET A 427 -3.54 5.89 -8.27
CA MET A 427 -2.28 5.96 -9.00
C MET A 427 -2.34 5.15 -10.29
N GLU A 428 -1.39 5.34 -11.20
CA GLU A 428 -1.26 4.47 -12.38
C GLU A 428 -0.97 3.02 -11.94
N LEU A 429 -1.59 2.02 -12.59
CA LEU A 429 -1.37 0.60 -12.25
C LEU A 429 0.11 0.19 -12.29
N SER A 430 0.88 0.69 -13.25
CA SER A 430 2.33 0.44 -13.33
C SER A 430 3.06 0.89 -12.05
N THR A 431 2.69 2.06 -11.52
CA THR A 431 3.23 2.61 -10.28
C THR A 431 2.75 1.85 -9.05
N GLN A 432 1.49 1.43 -9.02
CA GLN A 432 0.93 0.59 -7.95
C GLN A 432 1.65 -0.76 -7.85
N MET A 433 1.91 -1.41 -8.99
CA MET A 433 2.67 -2.67 -9.04
C MET A 433 4.11 -2.48 -8.53
N LEU A 434 4.78 -1.39 -8.94
CA LEU A 434 6.12 -1.08 -8.44
C LEU A 434 6.12 -0.84 -6.93
N LEU A 435 5.13 -0.11 -6.40
CA LEU A 435 4.97 0.11 -4.96
C LEU A 435 4.70 -1.20 -4.21
N PHE A 436 3.85 -2.08 -4.75
CA PHE A 436 3.62 -3.40 -4.17
C PHE A 436 4.92 -4.17 -4.02
N ASP A 437 5.71 -4.27 -5.08
CA ASP A 437 6.98 -5.00 -5.06
C ASP A 437 8.04 -4.31 -4.19
N ALA A 438 8.06 -2.98 -4.14
CA ALA A 438 8.95 -2.22 -3.25
C ALA A 438 8.63 -2.50 -1.77
N ILE A 439 7.34 -2.50 -1.40
CA ILE A 439 6.90 -2.87 -0.06
C ILE A 439 7.25 -4.33 0.23
N GLN A 440 6.96 -5.26 -0.69
CA GLN A 440 7.23 -6.70 -0.53
C GLN A 440 8.73 -6.98 -0.36
N LYS A 441 9.59 -6.30 -1.12
CA LYS A 441 11.05 -6.46 -1.05
C LYS A 441 11.68 -5.69 0.11
N GLY A 442 10.93 -4.87 0.84
CA GLY A 442 11.44 -4.05 1.94
C GLY A 442 12.31 -2.87 1.49
N ILE A 443 12.05 -2.32 0.29
CA ILE A 443 12.68 -1.10 -0.20
C ILE A 443 11.93 0.08 0.40
N ASN A 444 12.64 1.04 0.99
CA ASN A 444 11.98 2.20 1.54
C ASN A 444 11.40 3.07 0.42
N PHE A 445 10.23 3.66 0.63
CA PHE A 445 9.62 4.56 -0.34
C PHE A 445 9.05 5.84 0.30
N ASP A 446 8.95 6.87 -0.54
CA ASP A 446 8.25 8.12 -0.28
C ASP A 446 7.57 8.56 -1.59
N ILE A 447 6.33 9.05 -1.48
CA ILE A 447 5.55 9.49 -2.63
C ILE A 447 5.68 11.01 -2.68
N LEU A 448 6.55 11.49 -3.59
CA LEU A 448 6.86 12.91 -3.70
C LEU A 448 5.74 13.68 -4.39
N ASP A 449 5.12 13.06 -5.40
CA ASP A 449 3.93 13.59 -6.07
C ASP A 449 3.07 12.42 -6.55
N GLU A 450 1.92 12.23 -5.91
CA GLU A 450 1.00 11.14 -6.25
C GLU A 450 0.35 11.35 -7.62
N GLN A 451 0.07 12.59 -8.03
CA GLN A 451 -0.59 12.88 -9.31
C GLN A 451 0.38 12.70 -10.46
N ASP A 452 1.62 13.16 -10.30
CA ASP A 452 2.69 13.02 -11.30
C ASP A 452 3.42 11.66 -11.23
N GLN A 453 2.95 10.73 -10.39
CA GLN A 453 3.50 9.37 -10.23
C GLN A 453 4.98 9.36 -9.84
N PHE A 454 5.40 10.27 -8.98
CA PHE A 454 6.81 10.50 -8.63
C PHE A 454 7.15 9.85 -7.29
N LEU A 455 8.04 8.85 -7.34
CA LEU A 455 8.48 8.07 -6.19
C LEU A 455 9.95 8.33 -5.89
N LYS A 456 10.28 8.35 -4.60
CA LYS A 456 11.65 8.15 -4.11
C LYS A 456 11.72 6.78 -3.47
N LEU A 457 12.63 5.94 -3.97
CA LEU A 457 12.91 4.62 -3.42
C LEU A 457 14.32 4.59 -2.84
N TRP A 458 14.56 3.92 -1.71
CA TRP A 458 15.91 3.78 -1.17
C TRP A 458 16.16 2.52 -0.33
N HIS A 459 17.41 2.09 -0.34
CA HIS A 459 17.93 1.08 0.57
C HIS A 459 19.28 1.56 1.12
N LYS A 460 19.37 1.71 2.46
CA LYS A 460 20.52 2.34 3.13
C LYS A 460 20.81 3.71 2.50
N ASP A 461 22.01 3.91 1.96
CA ASP A 461 22.45 5.16 1.34
C ASP A 461 22.15 5.24 -0.17
N HIS A 462 21.68 4.15 -0.78
CA HIS A 462 21.34 4.10 -2.21
C HIS A 462 19.92 4.60 -2.43
N VAL A 463 19.77 5.67 -3.22
CA VAL A 463 18.50 6.34 -3.51
C VAL A 463 18.26 6.32 -5.03
N GLU A 464 17.05 5.97 -5.43
CA GLU A 464 16.56 6.03 -6.80
C GLU A 464 15.27 6.86 -6.86
N TYR A 465 15.16 7.72 -7.85
CA TYR A 465 13.92 8.44 -8.16
C TYR A 465 13.28 7.78 -9.37
N VAL A 466 12.02 7.39 -9.23
CA VAL A 466 11.27 6.68 -10.27
C VAL A 466 9.98 7.42 -10.55
N LYS A 467 9.73 7.70 -11.82
CA LYS A 467 8.49 8.32 -12.29
C LYS A 467 7.73 7.34 -13.19
N ASN A 468 6.41 7.29 -13.06
CA ASN A 468 5.52 6.42 -13.86
C ASN A 468 5.94 4.93 -13.86
N GLY A 469 6.59 4.48 -12.78
CA GLY A 469 7.01 3.09 -12.59
C GLY A 469 8.30 2.66 -13.30
N ASN A 470 8.66 3.24 -14.46
CA ASN A 470 9.83 2.80 -15.24
C ASN A 470 10.75 3.90 -15.76
N MET A 471 10.45 5.18 -15.51
CA MET A 471 11.36 6.28 -15.85
C MET A 471 12.37 6.44 -14.71
N THR A 472 13.63 6.10 -14.94
CA THR A 472 14.63 5.97 -13.87
C THR A 472 15.92 6.73 -14.19
N SER A 473 16.86 6.71 -13.24
CA SER A 473 18.22 7.23 -13.44
C SER A 473 19.02 6.49 -14.51
N LYS A 474 18.59 5.28 -14.91
CA LYS A 474 19.26 4.44 -15.91
C LYS A 474 18.96 4.89 -17.34
N ASP A 475 17.86 5.60 -17.55
CA ASP A 475 17.53 6.20 -18.83
C ASP A 475 18.31 7.52 -19.00
N ASN A 476 19.11 7.60 -20.06
CA ASN A 476 19.79 8.86 -20.36
C ASN A 476 18.75 9.94 -20.69
N TYR A 477 18.88 11.14 -20.12
CA TYR A 477 17.95 12.26 -20.29
C TYR A 477 17.50 12.52 -21.74
N VAL A 478 18.40 12.39 -22.71
CA VAL A 478 18.06 12.67 -24.13
C VAL A 478 17.17 11.58 -24.74
N VAL A 479 17.16 10.38 -24.18
CA VAL A 479 16.49 9.20 -24.74
C VAL A 479 14.97 9.34 -24.72
N PRO A 480 14.31 9.67 -23.57
CA PRO A 480 12.89 9.98 -23.57
C PRO A 480 12.51 11.11 -24.53
N LEU A 481 13.34 12.16 -24.65
CA LEU A 481 13.09 13.27 -25.58
C LEU A 481 13.18 12.84 -27.04
N ALA A 482 14.14 11.98 -27.36
CA ALA A 482 14.30 11.42 -28.70
C ALA A 482 13.14 10.49 -29.04
N MET A 483 12.69 9.65 -28.09
CA MET A 483 11.59 8.71 -28.24
C MET A 483 10.21 9.39 -28.35
N ALA A 484 9.98 10.46 -27.59
CA ALA A 484 8.79 11.31 -27.74
C ALA A 484 8.69 11.93 -29.15
N ASN A 485 9.81 12.09 -29.84
CA ASN A 485 9.86 12.58 -31.20
C ASN A 485 9.97 11.43 -32.21
N LYS A 486 8.83 11.02 -32.77
CA LYS A 486 8.73 9.90 -33.73
C LYS A 486 9.69 10.05 -34.91
N THR A 487 9.94 11.27 -35.40
CA THR A 487 10.90 11.52 -36.48
C THR A 487 12.35 11.26 -36.05
N VAL A 488 12.75 11.72 -34.87
CA VAL A 488 14.12 11.53 -34.35
C VAL A 488 14.38 10.05 -34.11
N THR A 489 13.45 9.37 -33.45
CA THR A 489 13.49 7.92 -33.23
C THR A 489 13.74 7.16 -34.53
N LYS A 490 12.95 7.45 -35.56
CA LYS A 490 13.10 6.82 -36.88
C LYS A 490 14.46 7.07 -37.52
N LYS A 491 14.97 8.30 -37.45
CA LYS A 491 16.29 8.64 -38.00
C LYS A 491 17.41 7.87 -37.30
N ILE A 492 17.34 7.72 -35.98
CA ILE A 492 18.33 6.96 -35.21
C ILE A 492 18.26 5.47 -35.60
N LEU A 493 17.07 4.88 -35.61
CA LEU A 493 16.87 3.47 -35.99
C LEU A 493 17.29 3.19 -37.44
N ALA A 494 16.90 4.05 -38.38
CA ALA A 494 17.27 3.91 -39.80
C ALA A 494 18.79 4.01 -39.99
N ASN A 495 19.45 4.97 -39.33
CA ASN A 495 20.92 5.10 -39.37
C ASN A 495 21.63 3.92 -38.70
N ALA A 496 21.00 3.29 -37.70
CA ALA A 496 21.47 2.05 -37.10
C ALA A 496 21.19 0.81 -37.97
N GLY A 497 20.50 0.96 -39.10
CA GLY A 497 20.20 -0.10 -40.06
C GLY A 497 18.96 -0.93 -39.73
N PHE A 498 18.03 -0.40 -38.92
CA PHE A 498 16.77 -1.06 -38.58
C PHE A 498 15.62 -0.62 -39.50
N PRO A 499 14.66 -1.51 -39.78
CA PRO A 499 13.51 -1.21 -40.61
C PRO A 499 12.54 -0.26 -39.91
N VAL A 500 12.25 0.87 -40.55
CA VAL A 500 11.22 1.83 -40.12
C VAL A 500 10.32 2.19 -41.32
N PRO A 501 9.04 2.58 -41.10
CA PRO A 501 8.17 2.96 -42.19
C PRO A 501 8.74 4.16 -42.94
N ALA A 502 8.85 4.02 -44.26
CA ALA A 502 9.23 5.11 -45.15
C ALA A 502 8.15 6.20 -45.14
N GLY A 503 8.54 7.46 -45.21
CA GLY A 503 7.62 8.58 -45.14
C GLY A 503 8.33 9.91 -44.95
N ASP A 504 7.55 10.98 -44.96
CA ASP A 504 8.03 12.34 -44.82
C ASP A 504 7.21 13.11 -43.77
N GLU A 505 7.84 14.16 -43.22
CA GLU A 505 7.25 15.07 -42.23
C GLU A 505 6.88 16.39 -42.89
N PHE A 506 5.72 16.94 -42.54
CA PHE A 506 5.21 18.19 -43.07
C PHE A 506 4.81 19.12 -41.94
N THR A 507 5.22 20.39 -42.05
CA THR A 507 4.90 21.45 -41.07
C THR A 507 3.80 22.37 -41.56
N SER A 508 3.18 22.09 -42.71
CA SER A 508 2.00 22.78 -43.20
C SER A 508 1.14 21.89 -44.09
N LEU A 509 -0.16 22.17 -44.11
CA LEU A 509 -1.13 21.47 -44.96
C LEU A 509 -0.75 21.57 -46.44
N GLU A 510 -0.25 22.72 -46.88
CA GLU A 510 0.18 22.94 -48.27
C GLU A 510 1.34 22.01 -48.67
N GLN A 511 2.35 21.86 -47.82
CA GLN A 511 3.46 20.94 -48.06
C GLN A 511 3.00 19.48 -48.09
N GLY A 512 2.13 19.10 -47.14
CA GLY A 512 1.55 17.76 -47.10
C GLY A 512 0.71 17.42 -48.33
N LEU A 513 -0.08 18.38 -48.83
CA LEU A 513 -0.86 18.21 -50.06
C LEU A 513 0.02 18.10 -51.31
N ALA A 514 1.12 18.86 -51.38
CA ALA A 514 2.08 18.78 -52.47
C ALA A 514 2.77 17.40 -52.56
N TYR A 515 2.78 16.61 -51.47
CA TYR A 515 3.32 15.26 -51.43
C TYR A 515 2.42 14.21 -52.09
N TYR A 516 1.11 14.46 -52.16
CA TYR A 516 0.11 13.49 -52.64
C TYR A 516 0.45 12.81 -53.98
N PRO A 517 0.97 13.50 -55.02
CA PRO A 517 1.31 12.84 -56.29
C PRO A 517 2.34 11.70 -56.16
N LEU A 518 3.20 11.72 -55.14
CA LEU A 518 4.24 10.72 -54.89
C LEU A 518 3.69 9.46 -54.20
N ILE A 519 2.55 9.58 -53.52
CA ILE A 519 1.96 8.53 -52.68
C ILE A 519 0.54 8.10 -53.09
N LYS A 520 -0.07 8.75 -54.09
CA LYS A 520 -1.46 8.52 -54.54
C LYS A 520 -1.84 7.08 -54.88
N ASN A 521 -0.86 6.20 -55.12
CA ASN A 521 -1.06 4.79 -55.46
C ASN A 521 -0.55 3.85 -54.35
N LYS A 522 -0.15 4.40 -53.20
CA LYS A 522 0.39 3.65 -52.06
C LYS A 522 -0.66 3.57 -50.95
N GLN A 523 -0.51 2.56 -50.12
CA GLN A 523 -1.19 2.47 -48.83
C GLN A 523 -0.43 3.35 -47.85
N ILE A 524 -1.15 4.18 -47.10
CA ILE A 524 -0.53 5.23 -46.28
C ILE A 524 -1.18 5.33 -44.90
N VAL A 525 -0.42 5.88 -43.96
CA VAL A 525 -0.87 6.32 -42.65
C VAL A 525 -0.54 7.79 -42.50
N VAL A 526 -1.54 8.60 -42.15
CA VAL A 526 -1.37 10.02 -41.80
C VAL A 526 -1.52 10.13 -40.29
N LYS A 527 -0.50 10.66 -39.60
CA LYS A 527 -0.52 10.75 -38.14
C LYS A 527 0.18 12.02 -37.62
N PRO A 528 -0.28 12.60 -36.49
CA PRO A 528 0.42 13.71 -35.85
C PRO A 528 1.79 13.25 -35.30
N LYS A 529 2.73 14.19 -35.17
CA LYS A 529 4.09 13.90 -34.71
C LYS A 529 4.14 13.46 -33.24
N SER A 530 3.34 14.07 -32.37
CA SER A 530 3.49 13.97 -30.92
C SER A 530 2.17 13.66 -30.18
N THR A 531 1.30 12.82 -30.78
CA THR A 531 0.05 12.40 -30.13
C THR A 531 0.08 10.96 -29.61
N ASN A 532 -0.72 10.74 -28.55
CA ASN A 532 -0.97 9.45 -27.91
C ASN A 532 -2.38 8.93 -28.25
N PHE A 533 -2.65 7.66 -27.90
CA PHE A 533 -3.98 7.01 -27.99
C PHE A 533 -4.62 6.94 -29.39
N GLY A 534 -3.87 7.24 -30.44
CA GLY A 534 -4.38 7.20 -31.82
C GLY A 534 -5.20 8.43 -32.22
N LEU A 535 -5.18 9.51 -31.43
CA LEU A 535 -5.82 10.77 -31.79
C LEU A 535 -5.16 11.36 -33.04
N GLY A 536 -6.00 11.78 -33.99
CA GLY A 536 -5.57 12.37 -35.27
C GLY A 536 -5.04 11.37 -36.30
N ILE A 537 -5.05 10.06 -36.03
CA ILE A 537 -4.49 9.05 -36.94
C ILE A 537 -5.53 8.61 -37.98
N SER A 538 -5.15 8.65 -39.26
CA SER A 538 -5.94 8.15 -40.38
C SER A 538 -5.17 7.06 -41.13
N ILE A 539 -5.79 5.89 -41.31
CA ILE A 539 -5.18 4.72 -41.96
C ILE A 539 -5.88 4.44 -43.28
N PHE A 540 -5.12 4.34 -44.37
CA PHE A 540 -5.58 4.05 -45.72
C PHE A 540 -4.94 2.76 -46.24
N GLN A 541 -5.67 1.65 -46.12
CA GLN A 541 -5.28 0.33 -46.65
C GLN A 541 -5.52 0.20 -48.17
N GLU A 542 -6.21 1.18 -48.75
CA GLU A 542 -6.36 1.36 -50.20
C GLU A 542 -5.88 2.77 -50.57
N PRO A 543 -5.48 3.01 -51.83
CA PRO A 543 -5.07 4.34 -52.28
C PRO A 543 -6.13 5.40 -51.94
N ALA A 544 -5.74 6.39 -51.12
CA ALA A 544 -6.62 7.45 -50.69
C ALA A 544 -6.96 8.41 -51.85
N SER A 545 -8.21 8.89 -51.92
CA SER A 545 -8.55 10.03 -52.79
C SER A 545 -7.90 11.31 -52.25
N LEU A 546 -7.70 12.30 -53.12
CA LEU A 546 -7.13 13.60 -52.72
C LEU A 546 -7.96 14.27 -51.61
N GLU A 547 -9.28 14.19 -51.71
CA GLU A 547 -10.21 14.74 -50.72
C GLU A 547 -10.06 14.05 -49.35
N ASN A 548 -10.03 12.72 -49.33
CA ASN A 548 -9.86 11.96 -48.09
C ASN A 548 -8.48 12.18 -47.47
N TYR A 549 -7.43 12.26 -48.29
CA TYR A 549 -6.08 12.57 -47.85
C TYR A 549 -5.97 13.98 -47.26
N GLN A 550 -6.57 14.98 -47.91
CA GLN A 550 -6.62 16.34 -47.39
C GLN A 550 -7.31 16.36 -46.02
N LYS A 551 -8.46 15.71 -45.89
CA LYS A 551 -9.18 15.66 -44.62
C LYS A 551 -8.39 14.95 -43.53
N ALA A 552 -7.66 13.89 -43.86
CA ALA A 552 -6.76 13.22 -42.92
C ALA A 552 -5.62 14.14 -42.44
N LEU A 553 -5.03 14.94 -43.34
CA LEU A 553 -4.04 15.95 -42.96
C LEU A 553 -4.65 17.03 -42.06
N GLU A 554 -5.84 17.54 -42.37
CA GLU A 554 -6.53 18.54 -41.56
C GLU A 554 -6.81 18.02 -40.14
N ILE A 555 -7.29 16.78 -40.02
CA ILE A 555 -7.48 16.10 -38.74
C ILE A 555 -6.16 15.99 -37.98
N ALA A 556 -5.07 15.58 -38.65
CA ALA A 556 -3.78 15.42 -37.98
C ALA A 556 -3.16 16.76 -37.56
N PHE A 557 -3.30 17.82 -38.39
CA PHE A 557 -2.83 19.17 -38.08
C PHE A 557 -3.65 19.88 -37.00
N ALA A 558 -4.90 19.46 -36.79
CA ALA A 558 -5.70 19.93 -35.65
C ALA A 558 -5.10 19.47 -34.31
N GLU A 559 -4.35 18.36 -34.31
CA GLU A 559 -3.77 17.76 -33.11
C GLU A 559 -2.27 18.11 -32.93
N ASP A 560 -1.52 18.40 -34.00
CA ASP A 560 -0.10 18.77 -33.92
C ASP A 560 0.30 19.76 -35.03
N THR A 561 1.27 20.62 -34.72
CA THR A 561 1.93 21.52 -35.67
C THR A 561 2.71 20.81 -36.79
N ALA A 562 3.03 19.52 -36.61
CA ALA A 562 3.73 18.70 -37.58
C ALA A 562 3.04 17.34 -37.76
N VAL A 563 2.95 16.91 -39.02
CA VAL A 563 2.26 15.67 -39.43
C VAL A 563 3.21 14.77 -40.22
N LEU A 564 3.13 13.47 -39.95
CA LEU A 564 3.86 12.42 -40.64
C LEU A 564 2.93 11.72 -41.63
N VAL A 565 3.40 11.51 -42.85
CA VAL A 565 2.74 10.65 -43.84
C VAL A 565 3.68 9.50 -44.17
N GLU A 566 3.24 8.31 -43.83
CA GLU A 566 4.06 7.10 -43.82
C GLU A 566 3.44 6.00 -44.67
N GLU A 567 4.27 5.09 -45.16
CA GLU A 567 3.82 3.86 -45.77
C GLU A 567 3.07 3.00 -44.73
N PHE A 568 1.91 2.48 -45.14
CA PHE A 568 1.20 1.48 -44.34
C PHE A 568 1.92 0.14 -44.44
N ILE A 569 2.28 -0.42 -43.28
CA ILE A 569 2.91 -1.75 -43.20
C ILE A 569 1.83 -2.77 -42.84
N PRO A 570 1.54 -3.75 -43.71
CA PRO A 570 0.63 -4.84 -43.39
C PRO A 570 1.30 -5.87 -42.47
N GLY A 571 0.54 -6.43 -41.54
CA GLY A 571 0.99 -7.50 -40.65
C GLY A 571 0.33 -7.42 -39.29
N THR A 572 0.81 -8.23 -38.36
CA THR A 572 0.32 -8.29 -36.99
C THR A 572 1.21 -7.43 -36.08
N GLU A 573 0.59 -6.65 -35.21
CA GLU A 573 1.27 -5.74 -34.29
C GLU A 573 1.60 -6.45 -32.97
N TYR A 574 2.88 -6.45 -32.59
CA TYR A 574 3.38 -6.99 -31.33
C TYR A 574 4.12 -5.89 -30.56
N ARG A 575 3.93 -5.85 -29.25
CA ARG A 575 4.67 -4.97 -28.34
C ARG A 575 5.67 -5.79 -27.53
N PHE A 576 6.94 -5.47 -27.69
CA PHE A 576 8.04 -6.06 -26.93
C PHE A 576 8.39 -5.12 -25.78
N PHE A 577 8.45 -5.62 -24.56
CA PHE A 577 8.98 -4.89 -23.42
C PHE A 577 10.47 -5.19 -23.30
N ILE A 578 11.30 -4.17 -23.43
CA ILE A 578 12.75 -4.28 -23.29
C ILE A 578 13.19 -3.67 -21.97
N LEU A 579 14.03 -4.39 -21.24
CA LEU A 579 14.68 -3.94 -20.02
C LEU A 579 16.18 -4.27 -20.09
N ASP A 580 17.02 -3.26 -19.99
CA ASP A 580 18.48 -3.41 -19.89
C ASP A 580 19.07 -4.28 -21.02
N GLY A 581 18.61 -4.05 -22.25
CA GLY A 581 19.07 -4.79 -23.44
C GLY A 581 18.50 -6.21 -23.58
N HIS A 582 17.50 -6.59 -22.78
CA HIS A 582 16.83 -7.89 -22.86
C HIS A 582 15.33 -7.71 -23.10
N CYS A 583 14.74 -8.56 -23.93
CA CYS A 583 13.28 -8.62 -24.05
C CYS A 583 12.71 -9.43 -22.88
N GLU A 584 11.88 -8.80 -22.06
CA GLU A 584 11.30 -9.41 -20.86
C GLU A 584 9.86 -9.90 -21.06
N ALA A 585 9.18 -9.39 -22.08
CA ALA A 585 7.83 -9.79 -22.45
C ALA A 585 7.51 -9.43 -23.90
N VAL A 586 6.65 -10.22 -24.55
CA VAL A 586 6.09 -9.94 -25.86
C VAL A 586 4.57 -10.05 -25.78
N LEU A 587 3.88 -9.01 -26.25
CA LEU A 587 2.44 -8.92 -26.19
C LEU A 587 1.83 -8.74 -27.58
N LEU A 588 0.93 -9.65 -27.95
CA LEU A 588 0.04 -9.48 -29.09
C LEU A 588 -1.18 -8.65 -28.66
N ARG A 589 -1.47 -7.59 -29.41
CA ARG A 589 -2.63 -6.74 -29.20
C ARG A 589 -3.74 -7.09 -30.20
N VAL A 590 -4.90 -7.49 -29.69
CA VAL A 590 -6.06 -7.86 -30.51
C VAL A 590 -7.18 -6.86 -30.33
N ALA A 591 -7.80 -6.43 -31.42
CA ALA A 591 -8.96 -5.54 -31.38
C ALA A 591 -10.11 -6.14 -30.54
N ALA A 592 -10.93 -5.28 -29.92
CA ALA A 592 -12.10 -5.70 -29.17
C ALA A 592 -12.96 -6.65 -30.02
N ASN A 593 -13.33 -7.81 -29.47
CA ASN A 593 -13.93 -8.90 -30.23
C ASN A 593 -14.75 -9.84 -29.33
N VAL A 594 -15.62 -10.62 -29.96
CA VAL A 594 -16.29 -11.78 -29.36
C VAL A 594 -16.29 -12.96 -30.33
N VAL A 595 -16.37 -14.18 -29.80
CA VAL A 595 -16.48 -15.42 -30.57
C VAL A 595 -17.85 -16.04 -30.28
N GLY A 596 -18.57 -16.38 -31.34
CA GLY A 596 -19.88 -17.01 -31.23
C GLY A 596 -19.81 -18.41 -30.64
N ASP A 597 -20.82 -18.76 -29.86
CA ASP A 597 -21.04 -20.10 -29.30
C ASP A 597 -22.33 -20.76 -29.84
N GLY A 598 -22.94 -20.13 -30.85
CA GLY A 598 -24.19 -20.57 -31.47
C GLY A 598 -25.44 -20.39 -30.60
N LYS A 599 -25.34 -19.79 -29.41
CA LYS A 599 -26.44 -19.69 -28.44
C LYS A 599 -26.73 -18.26 -28.00
N HIS A 600 -25.68 -17.51 -27.68
CA HIS A 600 -25.80 -16.16 -27.14
C HIS A 600 -25.72 -15.10 -28.24
N THR A 601 -26.45 -14.02 -28.03
CA THR A 601 -26.33 -12.80 -28.85
C THR A 601 -24.96 -12.15 -28.64
N ILE A 602 -24.51 -11.34 -29.60
CA ILE A 602 -23.26 -10.56 -29.45
C ILE A 602 -23.27 -9.72 -28.17
N ARG A 603 -24.41 -9.13 -27.82
CA ARG A 603 -24.60 -8.36 -26.58
C ARG A 603 -24.35 -9.21 -25.33
N GLU A 604 -24.88 -10.43 -25.30
CA GLU A 604 -24.67 -11.36 -24.18
C GLU A 604 -23.22 -11.86 -24.13
N LEU A 605 -22.60 -12.15 -25.27
CA LEU A 605 -21.18 -12.53 -25.34
C LEU A 605 -20.27 -11.41 -24.84
N VAL A 606 -20.56 -10.15 -25.19
CA VAL A 606 -19.85 -8.98 -24.64
C VAL A 606 -20.04 -8.89 -23.14
N ALA A 607 -21.27 -9.05 -22.65
CA ALA A 607 -21.55 -9.04 -21.21
C ALA A 607 -20.77 -10.14 -20.47
N GLN A 608 -20.74 -11.36 -21.03
CA GLN A 608 -19.96 -12.48 -20.48
C GLN A 608 -18.45 -12.18 -20.45
N LYS A 609 -17.92 -11.61 -21.54
CA LYS A 609 -16.49 -11.23 -21.60
C LYS A 609 -16.13 -10.13 -20.59
N ASN A 610 -17.07 -9.22 -20.31
CA ASN A 610 -16.93 -8.17 -19.31
C ASN A 610 -17.05 -8.67 -17.85
N VAL A 611 -17.42 -9.92 -17.60
CA VAL A 611 -17.37 -10.53 -16.24
C VAL A 611 -15.93 -10.80 -15.79
N ASN A 612 -14.95 -10.80 -16.71
CA ASN A 612 -13.54 -10.97 -16.37
C ASN A 612 -13.11 -9.91 -15.33
N PRO A 613 -12.54 -10.30 -14.17
CA PRO A 613 -12.19 -9.38 -13.09
C PRO A 613 -11.08 -8.39 -13.46
N LEU A 614 -10.34 -8.63 -14.55
CA LEU A 614 -9.34 -7.71 -15.08
C LEU A 614 -9.95 -6.58 -15.92
N ARG A 615 -11.26 -6.64 -16.24
CA ARG A 615 -11.98 -5.59 -16.98
C ARG A 615 -12.64 -4.61 -16.03
N GLY A 616 -12.38 -3.34 -16.26
CA GLY A 616 -12.93 -2.23 -15.52
C GLY A 616 -13.02 -0.98 -16.40
N HIS A 617 -12.84 0.19 -15.78
CA HIS A 617 -12.98 1.49 -16.41
C HIS A 617 -11.77 2.39 -16.11
N ASP A 618 -11.65 3.48 -16.85
CA ASP A 618 -10.77 4.62 -16.59
C ASP A 618 -9.28 4.26 -16.47
N HIS A 619 -8.82 3.20 -17.15
CA HIS A 619 -7.45 2.70 -17.09
C HIS A 619 -6.98 2.32 -15.67
N ARG A 620 -7.94 2.03 -14.78
CA ARG A 620 -7.71 1.55 -13.40
C ARG A 620 -7.72 0.03 -13.29
N SER A 621 -7.90 -0.66 -14.41
CA SER A 621 -7.87 -2.10 -14.54
C SER A 621 -6.99 -2.49 -15.74
N PRO A 622 -6.39 -3.69 -15.75
CA PRO A 622 -5.51 -4.10 -16.84
C PRO A 622 -6.18 -4.14 -18.21
N LEU A 623 -7.47 -4.42 -18.25
CA LEU A 623 -8.31 -4.42 -19.44
C LEU A 623 -9.46 -3.43 -19.29
N GLU A 624 -9.95 -2.90 -20.40
CA GLU A 624 -11.17 -2.09 -20.41
C GLU A 624 -12.42 -2.92 -20.69
N ILE A 625 -13.54 -2.49 -20.14
CA ILE A 625 -14.86 -2.98 -20.50
C ILE A 625 -15.15 -2.68 -21.96
N ILE A 626 -15.68 -3.68 -22.66
CA ILE A 626 -16.14 -3.52 -24.05
C ILE A 626 -17.52 -2.88 -24.03
N ALA A 627 -17.63 -1.69 -24.58
CA ALA A 627 -18.90 -1.00 -24.81
C ALA A 627 -19.45 -1.30 -26.21
N LEU A 628 -20.77 -1.35 -26.37
CA LEU A 628 -21.45 -1.45 -27.68
C LEU A 628 -21.98 -0.07 -28.10
N GLY A 629 -21.07 0.90 -28.20
CA GLY A 629 -21.37 2.26 -28.64
C GLY A 629 -21.60 2.36 -30.15
N ASP A 630 -21.75 3.59 -30.65
CA ASP A 630 -22.04 3.85 -32.06
C ASP A 630 -20.96 3.31 -33.01
N ILE A 631 -19.68 3.37 -32.60
CA ILE A 631 -18.56 2.89 -33.40
C ILE A 631 -18.58 1.36 -33.48
N GLU A 632 -18.81 0.66 -32.37
CA GLU A 632 -18.89 -0.80 -32.35
C GLU A 632 -20.09 -1.32 -33.13
N GLN A 633 -21.24 -0.65 -33.01
CA GLN A 633 -22.43 -0.98 -33.79
C GLN A 633 -22.19 -0.78 -35.30
N LEU A 634 -21.52 0.30 -35.69
CA LEU A 634 -21.12 0.52 -37.08
C LEU A 634 -20.19 -0.59 -37.58
N MET A 635 -19.23 -1.02 -36.76
CA MET A 635 -18.29 -2.08 -37.11
C MET A 635 -18.99 -3.44 -37.26
N LEU A 636 -19.97 -3.74 -36.40
CA LEU A 636 -20.82 -4.92 -36.54
C LEU A 636 -21.65 -4.87 -37.83
N ALA A 637 -22.28 -3.72 -38.12
CA ALA A 637 -23.10 -3.54 -39.32
C ALA A 637 -22.28 -3.74 -40.61
N GLN A 638 -21.02 -3.28 -40.64
CA GLN A 638 -20.10 -3.53 -41.76
C GLN A 638 -19.77 -5.02 -41.96
N GLN A 639 -19.82 -5.82 -40.90
CA GLN A 639 -19.65 -7.27 -40.95
C GLN A 639 -20.98 -8.03 -41.16
N GLY A 640 -22.09 -7.30 -41.31
CA GLY A 640 -23.42 -7.87 -41.52
C GLY A 640 -24.12 -8.35 -40.25
N TYR A 641 -23.74 -7.84 -39.09
CA TYR A 641 -24.32 -8.20 -37.79
C TYR A 641 -24.86 -6.98 -37.03
N THR A 642 -25.73 -7.27 -36.07
CA THR A 642 -26.26 -6.36 -35.06
C THR A 642 -25.97 -6.93 -33.66
N PRO A 643 -26.01 -6.11 -32.60
CA PRO A 643 -25.79 -6.60 -31.24
C PRO A 643 -26.69 -7.77 -30.80
N ASP A 644 -27.87 -7.90 -31.40
CA ASP A 644 -28.88 -8.88 -31.00
C ASP A 644 -28.84 -10.16 -31.88
N ASP A 645 -27.89 -10.25 -32.81
CA ASP A 645 -27.65 -11.46 -33.59
C ASP A 645 -26.88 -12.52 -32.79
N VAL A 646 -27.25 -13.79 -32.98
CA VAL A 646 -26.52 -14.94 -32.46
C VAL A 646 -25.43 -15.35 -33.44
N LEU A 647 -24.18 -15.29 -33.01
CA LEU A 647 -23.05 -15.67 -33.85
C LEU A 647 -22.94 -17.20 -33.95
N PRO A 648 -22.68 -17.74 -35.17
CA PRO A 648 -22.35 -19.15 -35.32
C PRO A 648 -21.19 -19.56 -34.43
N ASP A 649 -21.20 -20.81 -33.98
CA ASP A 649 -20.14 -21.38 -33.14
C ASP A 649 -18.76 -21.23 -33.80
N GLY A 650 -17.79 -20.73 -33.04
CA GLY A 650 -16.42 -20.44 -33.50
C GLY A 650 -16.27 -19.21 -34.40
N LYS A 651 -17.35 -18.50 -34.76
CA LYS A 651 -17.26 -17.29 -35.59
C LYS A 651 -16.83 -16.09 -34.75
N LYS A 652 -15.63 -15.57 -35.01
CA LYS A 652 -15.13 -14.30 -34.44
C LYS A 652 -15.67 -13.09 -35.21
N VAL A 653 -16.08 -12.05 -34.48
CA VAL A 653 -16.33 -10.71 -35.01
C VAL A 653 -15.53 -9.66 -34.25
N ASN A 654 -15.05 -8.65 -34.97
CA ASN A 654 -14.34 -7.52 -34.36
C ASN A 654 -15.32 -6.37 -34.09
N LEU A 655 -15.25 -5.79 -32.92
CA LEU A 655 -16.05 -4.63 -32.49
C LEU A 655 -15.30 -3.32 -32.75
N ARG A 656 -13.97 -3.38 -32.82
CA ARG A 656 -13.11 -2.24 -33.17
C ARG A 656 -12.17 -2.60 -34.31
N ARG A 657 -11.67 -1.56 -35.00
CA ARG A 657 -10.60 -1.71 -36.01
C ARG A 657 -9.20 -1.61 -35.40
N ASN A 658 -9.04 -0.84 -34.33
CA ASN A 658 -7.77 -0.72 -33.62
C ASN A 658 -7.62 -1.82 -32.58
N SER A 659 -6.36 -2.19 -32.30
CA SER A 659 -5.93 -3.20 -31.34
C SER A 659 -5.78 -2.66 -29.91
N ASN A 660 -6.26 -1.44 -29.64
CA ASN A 660 -6.01 -0.76 -28.36
C ASN A 660 -6.75 -1.43 -27.20
N ILE A 661 -6.05 -1.67 -26.10
CA ILE A 661 -6.65 -2.17 -24.86
C ILE A 661 -7.64 -1.13 -24.30
N SER A 662 -7.35 0.16 -24.47
CA SER A 662 -8.22 1.27 -24.05
C SER A 662 -9.62 1.28 -24.70
N THR A 663 -9.81 0.54 -25.79
CA THR A 663 -11.10 0.39 -26.48
C THR A 663 -11.70 -1.00 -26.30
N GLY A 664 -11.26 -1.75 -25.28
CA GLY A 664 -11.73 -3.09 -24.96
C GLY A 664 -11.00 -4.22 -25.68
N GLY A 665 -9.85 -3.93 -26.31
CA GLY A 665 -8.96 -4.92 -26.91
C GLY A 665 -8.42 -5.93 -25.90
N ASP A 666 -7.89 -7.04 -26.41
CA ASP A 666 -7.28 -8.10 -25.61
C ASP A 666 -5.75 -7.98 -25.67
N SER A 667 -5.10 -8.12 -24.51
CA SER A 667 -3.66 -8.36 -24.38
C SER A 667 -3.40 -9.85 -24.32
N ILE A 668 -2.57 -10.38 -25.22
CA ILE A 668 -2.21 -11.80 -25.25
C ILE A 668 -0.69 -11.91 -25.07
N ASP A 669 -0.26 -12.59 -24.00
CA ASP A 669 1.16 -12.88 -23.80
C ASP A 669 1.62 -13.97 -24.77
N VAL A 670 2.63 -13.63 -25.58
CA VAL A 670 3.25 -14.51 -26.57
C VAL A 670 4.76 -14.59 -26.39
N THR A 671 5.26 -14.27 -25.19
CA THR A 671 6.71 -14.21 -24.88
C THR A 671 7.43 -15.52 -25.22
N GLU A 672 6.89 -16.66 -24.75
CA GLU A 672 7.51 -17.98 -24.97
C GLU A 672 7.31 -18.52 -26.39
N THR A 673 6.28 -18.05 -27.11
CA THR A 673 5.96 -18.52 -28.46
C THR A 673 6.59 -17.66 -29.55
N MET A 674 6.97 -16.42 -29.23
CA MET A 674 7.64 -15.52 -30.16
C MET A 674 9.08 -15.98 -30.38
N ASP A 675 9.48 -16.13 -31.65
CA ASP A 675 10.84 -16.53 -31.99
C ASP A 675 11.88 -15.57 -31.41
N SER A 676 12.96 -16.12 -30.85
CA SER A 676 13.98 -15.33 -30.13
C SER A 676 14.66 -14.30 -31.03
N SER A 677 14.68 -14.52 -32.35
CA SER A 677 15.26 -13.57 -33.30
C SER A 677 14.56 -12.22 -33.30
N TYR A 678 13.23 -12.18 -33.16
CA TYR A 678 12.49 -10.92 -33.03
C TYR A 678 12.74 -10.25 -31.68
N GLN A 679 12.86 -11.04 -30.60
CA GLN A 679 13.17 -10.55 -29.26
C GLN A 679 14.55 -9.89 -29.22
N GLU A 680 15.57 -10.54 -29.79
CA GLU A 680 16.93 -10.03 -29.94
C GLU A 680 16.97 -8.77 -30.82
N LEU A 681 16.21 -8.77 -31.92
CA LEU A 681 16.14 -7.61 -32.81
C LEU A 681 15.49 -6.39 -32.12
N ALA A 682 14.39 -6.59 -31.40
CA ALA A 682 13.74 -5.54 -30.62
C ALA A 682 14.66 -5.00 -29.52
N ALA A 683 15.38 -5.88 -28.81
CA ALA A 683 16.38 -5.49 -27.82
C ALA A 683 17.54 -4.68 -28.43
N ALA A 684 18.00 -5.07 -29.63
CA ALA A 684 19.03 -4.33 -30.36
C ALA A 684 18.54 -2.94 -30.82
N MET A 685 17.26 -2.81 -31.22
CA MET A 685 16.64 -1.51 -31.53
C MET A 685 16.61 -0.60 -30.30
N ALA A 686 16.15 -1.10 -29.15
CA ALA A 686 16.16 -0.36 -27.89
C ALA A 686 17.57 0.08 -27.47
N THR A 687 18.54 -0.83 -27.58
CA THR A 687 19.96 -0.56 -27.29
C THR A 687 20.52 0.52 -28.20
N SER A 688 20.12 0.58 -29.48
CA SER A 688 20.58 1.63 -30.41
C SER A 688 20.05 3.02 -30.06
N MET A 689 18.90 3.10 -29.41
CA MET A 689 18.40 4.34 -28.81
C MET A 689 19.07 4.68 -27.49
N GLY A 690 19.67 3.69 -26.81
CA GLY A 690 20.20 3.82 -25.46
C GLY A 690 19.11 3.81 -24.38
N ALA A 691 17.93 3.25 -24.68
CA ALA A 691 16.83 3.13 -23.73
C ALA A 691 17.07 1.97 -22.76
N TRP A 692 16.90 2.23 -21.46
CA TRP A 692 17.05 1.19 -20.45
C TRP A 692 15.75 0.40 -20.29
N ALA A 693 14.61 1.09 -20.19
CA ALA A 693 13.29 0.48 -20.27
C ALA A 693 12.49 1.10 -21.42
N CYS A 694 11.99 0.27 -22.35
CA CYS A 694 11.11 0.76 -23.41
C CYS A 694 10.19 -0.31 -23.99
N GLY A 695 9.11 0.16 -24.60
CA GLY A 695 8.24 -0.66 -25.44
C GLY A 695 8.64 -0.51 -26.90
N VAL A 696 8.89 -1.62 -27.60
CA VAL A 696 9.17 -1.64 -29.04
C VAL A 696 7.95 -2.24 -29.75
N ASP A 697 7.31 -1.47 -30.62
CA ASP A 697 6.19 -1.94 -31.44
C ASP A 697 6.69 -2.39 -32.81
N LEU A 698 6.54 -3.68 -33.09
CA LEU A 698 6.86 -4.28 -34.38
C LEU A 698 5.59 -4.71 -35.09
N ILE A 699 5.53 -4.45 -36.40
CA ILE A 699 4.62 -5.17 -37.30
C ILE A 699 5.38 -6.32 -37.91
N ILE A 700 4.89 -7.54 -37.69
CA ILE A 700 5.44 -8.79 -38.19
C ILE A 700 4.39 -9.41 -39.14
N PRO A 701 4.65 -9.46 -40.46
CA PRO A 701 3.69 -10.03 -41.42
C PRO A 701 3.54 -11.55 -41.31
N ASP A 702 4.63 -12.25 -40.96
CA ASP A 702 4.70 -13.69 -40.85
C ASP A 702 5.66 -14.06 -39.71
N GLU A 703 5.10 -14.41 -38.56
CA GLU A 703 5.83 -14.76 -37.33
C GLU A 703 6.62 -16.08 -37.44
N THR A 704 6.42 -16.85 -38.51
CA THR A 704 7.14 -18.11 -38.73
C THR A 704 8.53 -17.92 -39.36
N GLN A 705 8.83 -16.69 -39.79
CA GLN A 705 10.14 -16.33 -40.34
C GLN A 705 11.12 -15.96 -39.22
N ILE A 706 12.41 -16.11 -39.50
CA ILE A 706 13.48 -15.76 -38.56
C ILE A 706 13.98 -14.36 -38.91
N ALA A 707 13.96 -13.44 -37.95
CA ALA A 707 14.49 -12.11 -38.15
C ALA A 707 16.02 -12.06 -38.06
N SER A 708 16.63 -11.21 -38.88
CA SER A 708 18.01 -10.77 -38.69
C SER A 708 18.13 -9.30 -39.07
N LYS A 709 19.26 -8.66 -38.79
CA LYS A 709 19.45 -7.26 -39.20
C LYS A 709 19.41 -7.10 -40.72
N GLU A 710 19.91 -8.09 -41.46
CA GLU A 710 19.92 -8.13 -42.92
C GLU A 710 18.55 -8.45 -43.50
N ASN A 711 17.81 -9.36 -42.86
CA ASN A 711 16.46 -9.76 -43.25
C ASN A 711 15.54 -9.63 -42.03
N PRO A 712 15.04 -8.42 -41.72
CA PRO A 712 14.36 -8.21 -40.45
C PRO A 712 12.98 -8.86 -40.37
N HIS A 713 12.30 -9.09 -41.51
CA HIS A 713 10.95 -9.68 -41.57
C HIS A 713 9.92 -8.99 -40.66
N CYS A 714 10.20 -7.77 -40.24
CA CYS A 714 9.36 -6.92 -39.43
C CYS A 714 9.68 -5.45 -39.73
N THR A 715 8.82 -4.55 -39.25
CA THR A 715 9.06 -3.11 -39.29
C THR A 715 8.77 -2.50 -37.94
N CYS A 716 9.70 -1.68 -37.44
CA CYS A 716 9.54 -0.96 -36.18
C CYS A 716 8.67 0.29 -36.36
N ILE A 717 7.49 0.29 -35.75
CA ILE A 717 6.51 1.37 -35.88
C ILE A 717 6.76 2.49 -34.87
N GLU A 718 7.06 2.11 -33.63
CA GLU A 718 7.19 3.03 -32.50
C GLU A 718 8.11 2.45 -31.42
N LEU A 719 8.84 3.33 -30.74
CA LEU A 719 9.56 3.05 -29.50
C LEU A 719 9.00 3.98 -28.41
N ASN A 720 8.40 3.40 -27.37
CA ASN A 720 7.79 4.13 -26.26
C ASN A 720 8.71 4.09 -25.03
N PHE A 721 9.08 5.26 -24.50
CA PHE A 721 9.98 5.41 -23.34
C PHE A 721 9.30 5.26 -21.98
N ASN A 722 7.97 5.28 -21.94
CA ASN A 722 7.16 5.01 -20.76
C ASN A 722 6.13 3.92 -21.10
N PRO A 723 6.58 2.68 -21.35
CA PRO A 723 5.69 1.56 -21.67
C PRO A 723 4.83 1.17 -20.46
N SER A 724 3.52 1.03 -20.65
CA SER A 724 2.66 0.49 -19.60
C SER A 724 3.09 -0.94 -19.24
N MET A 725 3.42 -1.18 -17.97
CA MET A 725 3.94 -2.49 -17.53
C MET A 725 2.83 -3.50 -17.24
N TYR A 726 1.72 -3.02 -16.69
CA TYR A 726 0.61 -3.87 -16.24
C TYR A 726 0.00 -4.71 -17.37
N MET A 727 0.03 -4.23 -18.62
CA MET A 727 -0.51 -4.96 -19.77
C MET A 727 0.30 -6.22 -20.14
N HIS A 728 1.58 -6.26 -19.73
CA HIS A 728 2.45 -7.43 -19.90
C HIS A 728 2.32 -8.42 -18.74
N THR A 729 1.94 -7.96 -17.55
CA THR A 729 1.77 -8.81 -16.37
C THR A 729 0.38 -9.42 -16.28
N TYR A 730 -0.66 -8.63 -16.58
CA TYR A 730 -2.05 -9.05 -16.50
C TYR A 730 -2.67 -9.07 -17.90
N CYS A 731 -2.60 -10.25 -18.52
CA CYS A 731 -3.08 -10.45 -19.89
C CYS A 731 -4.50 -11.04 -19.91
N ALA A 732 -5.24 -10.77 -20.98
CA ALA A 732 -6.52 -11.44 -21.24
C ALA A 732 -6.33 -12.93 -21.52
N GLU A 733 -5.22 -13.28 -22.18
CA GLU A 733 -4.80 -14.65 -22.48
C GLU A 733 -3.27 -14.77 -22.36
N GLY A 734 -2.79 -15.98 -22.05
CA GLY A 734 -1.38 -16.26 -21.79
C GLY A 734 -0.99 -16.07 -20.31
N PRO A 735 0.24 -16.49 -19.94
CA PRO A 735 0.65 -16.52 -18.54
C PRO A 735 0.96 -15.12 -17.96
N GLY A 736 1.33 -14.15 -18.81
CA GLY A 736 1.80 -12.85 -18.38
C GLY A 736 3.22 -12.94 -17.80
N GLN A 737 3.90 -11.79 -17.70
CA GLN A 737 5.29 -11.69 -17.26
C GLN A 737 5.44 -10.69 -16.11
N ALA A 738 6.18 -11.05 -15.07
CA ALA A 738 6.49 -10.16 -13.95
C ALA A 738 7.58 -9.16 -14.36
N ILE A 739 7.22 -7.87 -14.48
CA ILE A 739 8.12 -6.81 -14.95
C ILE A 739 8.69 -5.98 -13.81
N THR A 740 7.83 -5.47 -12.93
CA THR A 740 8.21 -4.57 -11.83
C THR A 740 9.23 -5.17 -10.85
N PRO A 741 9.21 -6.48 -10.51
CA PRO A 741 10.27 -7.07 -9.70
C PRO A 741 11.64 -7.00 -10.37
N LYS A 742 11.71 -7.23 -11.69
CA LYS A 742 12.95 -7.21 -12.47
C LYS A 742 13.55 -5.80 -12.54
N ILE A 743 12.70 -4.78 -12.66
CA ILE A 743 13.12 -3.37 -12.59
C ILE A 743 13.75 -3.07 -11.24
N LEU A 744 13.07 -3.42 -10.13
CA LEU A 744 13.60 -3.19 -8.80
C LEU A 744 14.90 -3.95 -8.53
N ASP A 745 15.03 -5.18 -9.03
CA ASP A 745 16.25 -5.98 -8.89
C ASP A 745 17.45 -5.35 -9.61
N LYS A 746 17.22 -4.68 -10.76
CA LYS A 746 18.27 -3.95 -11.48
C LYS A 746 18.55 -2.57 -10.89
N LEU A 747 17.56 -1.92 -10.26
CA LEU A 747 17.75 -0.67 -9.53
C LEU A 747 18.50 -0.90 -8.21
N PHE A 748 18.24 -2.00 -7.52
CA PHE A 748 18.84 -2.35 -6.22
C PHE A 748 19.52 -3.74 -6.26
N PRO A 749 20.57 -3.94 -7.07
CA PRO A 749 21.24 -5.23 -7.24
C PRO A 749 21.83 -5.79 -5.94
N GLU A 750 22.14 -4.92 -4.97
CA GLU A 750 22.59 -5.31 -3.63
C GLU A 750 21.57 -6.18 -2.89
N LEU A 751 20.27 -6.05 -3.17
CA LEU A 751 19.22 -6.86 -2.54
C LEU A 751 19.16 -8.27 -3.12
N VAL A 752 19.47 -8.42 -4.41
CA VAL A 752 19.55 -9.74 -5.07
C VAL A 752 20.75 -10.52 -4.54
N ALA A 753 21.90 -9.85 -4.36
CA ALA A 753 23.11 -10.47 -3.83
C ALA A 753 22.90 -11.03 -2.40
N LEU A 754 22.10 -10.36 -1.57
CA LEU A 754 21.74 -10.84 -0.23
C LEU A 754 20.90 -12.13 -0.27
N LYS A 755 19.99 -12.28 -1.24
CA LYS A 755 19.18 -13.50 -1.38
C LYS A 755 19.99 -14.75 -1.75
N HIS A 756 21.15 -14.59 -2.40
CA HIS A 756 22.02 -15.72 -2.78
C HIS A 756 23.06 -16.10 -1.71
N GLN A 757 23.18 -15.31 -0.63
CA GLN A 757 24.08 -15.59 0.49
C GLN A 757 23.37 -16.27 1.67
N ASN A 758 22.04 -16.27 1.67
CA ASN A 758 21.16 -16.96 2.62
C ASN A 758 20.56 -18.23 2.00
#